data_AF-A0A2H5W5V5-F1
#
_entry.id   AF-A0A2H5W5V5-F1
#
_cell.length_a   1.000
_cell.length_b   1.000
_cell.length_c   1.000
_cell.angle_alpha   90.00
_cell.angle_beta   90.00
_cell.angle_gamma   90.00
#
_symmetry.space_group_name_H-M   'P 1'
#
loop_
_entity.id
_entity.type
_entity.pdbx_description
1 polymer ?
#
loop_
_entity_poly.entity_id
_entity_poly.type
_entity_poly.pdbx_seq_one_letter_code
_entity_poly.pdbx_strand_id
1 'polypeptide(L)'
;MKRTFSLLTLLVVSLWLSGQSMRSAYAAVYIVTSLADNTNNDFQCTLREAILAANNTPANADCFAGSPDDDTIIFITGGGTITLGSTLPNIVSGAGTLTINGGGTIAISGGGSVRVMVVNSGANLTLQNITIANGKGSSFDYGGGISNAGTVTVTNSTFAGNSAHILGGGIYNVGVMKIINSTFAGNSATGGGAIRNNSILTVINSTFAGNSAGSGGAIENVGTITMTNCTVSGNSAGAGGGILNAGTLTMTNCTVSGNTSSGGGGIHNVGTLNLNNSIVANNVSNGGHPDIDGPVSSGDFNLIKDTTGTSLPPGSTHYITGQDPKLLPLGNYGGPTQTHALLGNSPAIDRGSNDLAKDPDGNPLTTDQRGSARVVNNTVDMGASEANIFLSPTSLPFAIIGQNYNQSISAVGGTSPYNFSLASGSNLPNGLSLSTGGVISGTPDQAGIFVFTVVAKDQGGFVGSYEYVLGVGNLRTVSSTSDASNCSQCLRGEIAAAGDGDTIQITVTGTITLDSTLGELLIDKNLAIVGPGADQLTVSGNNATRVFNISSGKTVQISGLTIANGLTSFDSGGGILNAGTLTMTNCTVSGNIAGGAGGGISNSGTLTMTNCTVSENGTGSGGGGGGIYNDGTLTMKNCTVSGNSAGGGSGGISNNKGTLTMENCTVSGNSVVYVAGGISNSGVLTMTNCTVSGNSAGGYGGGIANAKTGFGSWATLRMTNCTVSGNSAGIRGGGIDLTSGMVTLKNTIIANSTSGGDCGQLGGTVDPTSKNNLIEDSAHACGLVNGVNGNVIGVDPMLGTPTGSPAYFPLNPDSPAIDAGDNTTCNNVPVNNQSQNGVTRPQDGDGDGVAVCDIGSYEAPPPLAGTGLAIAGDPDGNGVWDSGEAVTVVPAWRNNDNTSHILNGNASNVVDPPGVVASLTDAAAAYGTIPAGGTADCQTATGDCYAITGTRTGTGHRDVTFDETVSVVGSGSQPPKTWTLHIGPSFADVAPNVFYYKAVETLLHRGVTGGCTASDYCPLQTVNRAQMAIFISRAVLGTDPPLSGSGPGGSWDCTDNATNHFTDVPDGVFYCPHVHWMWANNIAGGCTATTYCPLDPVNRAQMAIFISRAVLGTDPPLSGSGPGGSWDCTDSAPNHFTDVPDGVFYCRHVHWMWANNVTGGCTATTYCPLDPVNRAQMAVFITRAFNLLLYGP
;
A
#
# COMPACT_ATOMS: atom_id res chain seq x y z
N MET A 1 77.59 -33.88 9.08
CA MET A 1 77.11 -35.27 9.30
C MET A 1 75.73 -35.34 8.65
N LYS A 2 75.49 -36.03 7.52
CA LYS A 2 75.58 -37.49 7.28
C LYS A 2 74.73 -38.26 8.31
N ARG A 3 73.89 -39.26 8.01
CA ARG A 3 73.59 -40.07 6.80
C ARG A 3 72.59 -41.16 7.26
N THR A 4 71.45 -41.39 6.58
CA THR A 4 71.19 -42.44 5.57
C THR A 4 71.21 -43.91 6.03
N PHE A 5 70.16 -44.65 5.62
CA PHE A 5 70.21 -45.97 4.95
C PHE A 5 70.54 -47.19 5.85
N SER A 6 70.06 -48.44 5.66
CA SER A 6 69.38 -49.09 4.53
C SER A 6 69.41 -50.62 4.70
N LEU A 7 68.45 -51.30 4.05
CA LEU A 7 68.49 -52.66 3.51
C LEU A 7 68.76 -53.84 4.46
N LEU A 8 67.73 -54.65 4.70
CA LEU A 8 67.59 -56.00 4.12
C LEU A 8 66.18 -56.50 4.47
N THR A 9 65.25 -56.62 3.54
CA THR A 9 65.03 -57.92 2.88
C THR A 9 64.19 -57.71 1.62
N LEU A 10 64.86 -57.86 0.48
CA LEU A 10 64.36 -57.88 -0.89
C LEU A 10 64.66 -59.28 -1.46
N LEU A 11 63.79 -59.76 -2.36
CA LEU A 11 63.66 -61.12 -2.95
C LEU A 11 62.89 -62.09 -2.03
N VAL A 12 61.65 -62.48 -2.30
CA VAL A 12 61.05 -62.94 -3.56
C VAL A 12 59.54 -62.68 -3.52
N VAL A 13 59.00 -61.76 -4.33
CA VAL A 13 57.73 -61.89 -5.11
C VAL A 13 57.73 -60.75 -6.13
N SER A 14 58.65 -60.81 -7.09
CA SER A 14 58.51 -60.13 -8.37
C SER A 14 58.13 -61.19 -9.39
N LEU A 15 57.06 -60.91 -10.14
CA LEU A 15 56.35 -61.74 -11.14
C LEU A 15 55.26 -62.66 -10.58
N TRP A 16 54.07 -62.09 -10.37
CA TRP A 16 52.89 -62.37 -11.21
C TRP A 16 51.74 -61.46 -10.76
N LEU A 17 51.53 -60.35 -11.49
CA LEU A 17 50.27 -59.63 -11.74
C LEU A 17 50.59 -58.22 -12.27
N SER A 18 51.16 -58.20 -13.47
CA SER A 18 50.86 -57.14 -14.43
C SER A 18 49.34 -57.12 -14.63
N GLY A 19 48.64 -56.10 -14.11
CA GLY A 19 47.21 -55.96 -14.42
C GLY A 19 46.35 -55.02 -13.58
N GLN A 20 46.76 -54.52 -12.42
CA GLN A 20 45.93 -53.54 -11.70
C GLN A 20 46.75 -52.36 -11.17
N SER A 21 46.62 -51.24 -11.87
CA SER A 21 46.93 -49.91 -11.36
C SER A 21 46.05 -49.65 -10.13
N MET A 22 46.63 -49.61 -8.93
CA MET A 22 46.03 -48.92 -7.79
C MET A 22 45.92 -47.43 -8.11
N ARG A 23 44.74 -46.98 -8.55
CA ARG A 23 44.31 -45.59 -8.37
C ARG A 23 43.45 -45.56 -7.12
N SER A 24 43.85 -44.77 -6.13
CA SER A 24 42.98 -44.37 -5.02
C SER A 24 41.80 -43.58 -5.60
N ALA A 25 40.58 -44.00 -5.30
CA ALA A 25 39.35 -43.36 -5.73
C ALA A 25 39.16 -42.03 -4.98
N TYR A 26 38.90 -40.94 -5.72
CA TYR A 26 38.57 -39.62 -5.20
C TYR A 26 37.28 -39.17 -5.90
N ALA A 27 36.40 -38.48 -5.17
CA ALA A 27 35.22 -37.79 -5.71
C ALA A 27 35.60 -36.91 -6.92
N ALA A 28 34.86 -36.99 -8.03
CA ALA A 28 35.15 -36.18 -9.20
C ALA A 28 34.54 -34.77 -9.05
N VAL A 29 35.31 -33.73 -9.43
CA VAL A 29 34.82 -32.35 -9.52
C VAL A 29 34.79 -31.93 -10.99
N TYR A 30 33.61 -31.62 -11.48
CA TYR A 30 33.35 -31.12 -12.82
C TYR A 30 33.26 -29.60 -12.81
N ILE A 31 34.03 -28.98 -13.68
CA ILE A 31 34.03 -27.53 -13.85
C ILE A 31 33.33 -27.22 -15.16
N VAL A 32 32.09 -26.75 -15.07
CA VAL A 32 31.33 -26.27 -16.23
C VAL A 32 31.89 -24.91 -16.63
N THR A 33 32.39 -24.83 -17.86
CA THR A 33 33.04 -23.64 -18.43
C THR A 33 32.18 -22.94 -19.47
N SER A 34 31.07 -23.55 -19.87
CA SER A 34 30.13 -23.00 -20.85
C SER A 34 28.69 -23.11 -20.37
N LEU A 35 27.90 -22.06 -20.65
CA LEU A 35 26.45 -22.02 -20.40
C LEU A 35 25.63 -22.63 -21.55
N ALA A 36 26.30 -23.09 -22.62
CA ALA A 36 25.61 -23.70 -23.75
C ALA A 36 25.00 -25.06 -23.35
N ASP A 37 23.87 -25.40 -23.98
CA ASP A 37 23.25 -26.72 -23.86
C ASP A 37 23.53 -27.56 -25.12
N ASN A 38 24.71 -28.16 -25.20
CA ASN A 38 25.10 -29.01 -26.32
C ASN A 38 26.01 -30.16 -25.86
N THR A 39 26.50 -30.97 -26.81
CA THR A 39 27.49 -32.02 -26.58
C THR A 39 28.61 -31.95 -27.62
N ASN A 40 28.98 -30.74 -28.01
CA ASN A 40 29.94 -30.52 -29.09
C ASN A 40 31.35 -30.63 -28.54
N ASN A 41 32.24 -31.32 -29.27
CA ASN A 41 33.65 -31.42 -28.93
C ASN A 41 34.40 -30.11 -29.26
N ASP A 42 34.30 -29.13 -28.36
CA ASP A 42 34.84 -27.77 -28.51
C ASP A 42 35.81 -27.36 -27.37
N PHE A 43 36.19 -28.30 -26.52
CA PHE A 43 36.99 -28.14 -25.30
C PHE A 43 36.32 -27.30 -24.20
N GLN A 44 35.00 -27.11 -24.24
CA GLN A 44 34.24 -26.46 -23.17
C GLN A 44 33.24 -27.42 -22.54
N CYS A 45 33.48 -27.79 -21.28
CA CYS A 45 32.56 -28.65 -20.53
C CYS A 45 31.24 -27.91 -20.25
N THR A 46 30.14 -28.37 -20.85
CA THR A 46 28.77 -27.92 -20.58
C THR A 46 28.14 -28.72 -19.43
N LEU A 47 27.02 -28.23 -18.86
CA LEU A 47 26.28 -28.98 -17.83
C LEU A 47 25.77 -30.33 -18.36
N ARG A 48 25.31 -30.38 -19.62
CA ARG A 48 24.81 -31.62 -20.23
C ARG A 48 25.91 -32.68 -20.28
N GLU A 49 27.11 -32.29 -20.67
CA GLU A 49 28.26 -33.17 -20.76
C GLU A 49 28.77 -33.59 -19.38
N ALA A 50 28.77 -32.68 -18.41
CA ALA A 50 29.12 -33.00 -17.03
C ALA A 50 28.18 -34.07 -16.44
N ILE A 51 26.86 -33.94 -16.67
CA ILE A 51 25.88 -34.95 -16.24
C ILE A 51 26.08 -36.29 -16.97
N LEU A 52 26.34 -36.27 -18.28
CA LEU A 52 26.62 -37.51 -19.04
C LEU A 52 27.87 -38.22 -18.53
N ALA A 53 28.92 -37.46 -18.21
CA ALA A 53 30.17 -37.99 -17.69
C ALA A 53 30.02 -38.58 -16.28
N ALA A 54 29.19 -37.96 -15.42
CA ALA A 54 28.85 -38.48 -14.11
C ALA A 54 28.02 -39.78 -14.21
N ASN A 55 27.11 -39.86 -15.19
CA ASN A 55 26.22 -41.01 -15.36
C ASN A 55 26.89 -42.27 -15.94
N ASN A 56 27.85 -42.15 -16.88
CA ASN A 56 28.29 -43.27 -17.72
C ASN A 56 29.74 -43.77 -17.48
N THR A 57 30.61 -43.05 -16.74
CA THR A 57 32.02 -43.44 -16.45
C THR A 57 32.89 -43.88 -17.66
N PRO A 58 32.81 -43.20 -18.82
CA PRO A 58 34.05 -42.78 -19.48
C PRO A 58 34.14 -41.26 -19.64
N ALA A 59 35.35 -40.76 -19.88
CA ALA A 59 35.56 -39.34 -20.18
C ALA A 59 34.79 -38.96 -21.45
N ASN A 60 34.09 -37.82 -21.42
CA ASN A 60 33.68 -37.13 -22.63
C ASN A 60 34.89 -36.31 -23.14
N ALA A 61 34.93 -35.93 -24.42
CA ALA A 61 36.03 -35.17 -24.99
C ALA A 61 36.28 -33.83 -24.26
N ASP A 62 35.22 -33.26 -23.66
CA ASP A 62 35.23 -31.92 -23.04
C ASP A 62 35.18 -31.93 -21.50
N CYS A 63 34.78 -33.05 -20.88
CA CYS A 63 34.67 -33.20 -19.42
C CYS A 63 35.39 -34.48 -18.92
N PHE A 64 36.05 -34.39 -17.76
CA PHE A 64 36.72 -35.54 -17.13
C PHE A 64 35.76 -36.72 -16.87
N ALA A 65 36.29 -37.94 -16.77
CA ALA A 65 35.48 -39.11 -16.42
C ALA A 65 34.97 -39.01 -14.97
N GLY A 66 33.76 -39.50 -14.71
CA GLY A 66 33.19 -39.58 -13.36
C GLY A 66 33.83 -40.64 -12.48
N SER A 67 33.49 -40.57 -11.19
CA SER A 67 33.94 -41.52 -10.18
C SER A 67 32.82 -42.50 -9.81
N PRO A 68 33.14 -43.68 -9.25
CA PRO A 68 32.12 -44.52 -8.63
C PRO A 68 31.61 -43.95 -7.28
N ASP A 69 32.21 -42.88 -6.76
CA ASP A 69 31.85 -42.26 -5.48
C ASP A 69 30.99 -41.00 -5.71
N ASP A 70 30.92 -40.09 -4.72
CA ASP A 70 30.19 -38.82 -4.86
C ASP A 70 30.84 -37.91 -5.92
N ASP A 71 30.03 -37.31 -6.78
CA ASP A 71 30.48 -36.42 -7.86
C ASP A 71 29.90 -35.01 -7.65
N THR A 72 30.67 -33.96 -7.97
CA THR A 72 30.25 -32.56 -7.79
C THR A 72 30.43 -31.75 -9.07
N ILE A 73 29.40 -31.02 -9.47
CA ILE A 73 29.39 -30.07 -10.59
C ILE A 73 29.38 -28.63 -10.05
N ILE A 74 30.36 -27.84 -10.49
CA ILE A 74 30.50 -26.40 -10.21
C ILE A 74 30.64 -25.59 -11.51
N PHE A 75 30.46 -24.28 -11.43
CA PHE A 75 30.48 -23.37 -12.59
C PHE A 75 31.51 -22.26 -12.40
N ILE A 76 32.26 -21.92 -13.45
CA ILE A 76 33.22 -20.79 -13.45
C ILE A 76 32.90 -19.71 -14.50
N THR A 77 31.69 -19.73 -15.05
CA THR A 77 31.24 -18.86 -16.15
C THR A 77 30.98 -17.41 -15.74
N GLY A 78 31.10 -17.06 -14.46
CA GLY A 78 30.70 -15.75 -13.93
C GLY A 78 29.20 -15.58 -13.69
N GLY A 79 28.41 -16.68 -13.75
CA GLY A 79 26.95 -16.68 -13.59
C GLY A 79 26.20 -16.72 -14.93
N GLY A 80 24.87 -16.91 -14.88
CA GLY A 80 24.01 -16.88 -16.08
C GLY A 80 22.98 -18.01 -16.17
N THR A 81 22.25 -18.06 -17.29
CA THR A 81 21.16 -19.02 -17.51
C THR A 81 21.51 -20.03 -18.60
N ILE A 82 21.46 -21.31 -18.26
CA ILE A 82 21.53 -22.44 -19.20
C ILE A 82 20.11 -22.68 -19.71
N THR A 83 19.83 -22.29 -20.96
CA THR A 83 18.52 -22.53 -21.58
C THR A 83 18.56 -23.85 -22.33
N LEU A 84 17.68 -24.77 -21.94
CA LEU A 84 17.68 -26.14 -22.44
C LEU A 84 16.96 -26.25 -23.79
N GLY A 85 17.62 -26.88 -24.77
CA GLY A 85 17.00 -27.31 -26.03
C GLY A 85 16.22 -28.62 -25.88
N SER A 86 16.59 -29.44 -24.89
CA SER A 86 15.87 -30.65 -24.50
C SER A 86 16.06 -30.90 -23.00
N THR A 87 15.23 -31.76 -22.39
CA THR A 87 15.47 -32.19 -21.00
C THR A 87 16.91 -32.68 -20.82
N LEU A 88 17.51 -32.34 -19.67
CA LEU A 88 18.85 -32.81 -19.34
C LEU A 88 18.88 -34.35 -19.28
N PRO A 89 20.05 -34.98 -19.49
CA PRO A 89 20.17 -36.42 -19.35
C PRO A 89 19.64 -36.86 -17.98
N ASN A 90 18.86 -37.93 -17.94
CA ASN A 90 18.31 -38.43 -16.68
C ASN A 90 19.45 -38.71 -15.70
N ILE A 91 19.29 -38.29 -14.45
CA ILE A 91 20.21 -38.66 -13.38
C ILE A 91 19.95 -40.13 -13.05
N VAL A 92 20.95 -40.99 -13.29
CA VAL A 92 20.88 -42.44 -13.05
C VAL A 92 21.75 -42.83 -11.84
N SER A 93 21.50 -44.01 -11.30
CA SER A 93 22.23 -44.52 -10.13
C SER A 93 23.71 -44.78 -10.47
N GLY A 94 24.60 -43.88 -10.04
CA GLY A 94 26.00 -44.16 -9.75
C GLY A 94 26.17 -44.67 -8.33
N ALA A 95 27.35 -45.18 -7.95
CA ALA A 95 27.59 -45.68 -6.58
C ALA A 95 27.70 -44.55 -5.51
N GLY A 96 27.64 -43.27 -5.90
CA GLY A 96 27.57 -42.10 -5.02
C GLY A 96 26.52 -41.03 -5.41
N THR A 97 26.54 -39.90 -4.70
CA THR A 97 25.62 -38.75 -4.85
C THR A 97 26.14 -37.74 -5.87
N LEU A 98 25.28 -37.30 -6.79
CA LEU A 98 25.59 -36.17 -7.67
C LEU A 98 25.19 -34.85 -7.00
N THR A 99 26.14 -33.94 -6.82
CA THR A 99 25.89 -32.57 -6.34
C THR A 99 26.02 -31.58 -7.49
N ILE A 100 25.02 -30.72 -7.68
CA ILE A 100 25.07 -29.60 -8.62
C ILE A 100 24.99 -28.30 -7.82
N ASN A 101 26.09 -27.57 -7.75
CA ASN A 101 26.17 -26.31 -7.01
C ASN A 101 26.28 -25.12 -7.97
N GLY A 102 25.19 -24.35 -8.06
CA GLY A 102 25.09 -23.18 -8.95
C GLY A 102 25.81 -21.93 -8.43
N GLY A 103 26.40 -21.97 -7.23
CA GLY A 103 27.11 -20.82 -6.64
C GLY A 103 26.24 -19.57 -6.41
N GLY A 104 24.92 -19.71 -6.47
CA GLY A 104 23.93 -18.63 -6.32
C GLY A 104 23.70 -17.80 -7.59
N THR A 105 24.44 -18.08 -8.67
CA THR A 105 24.46 -17.24 -9.89
C THR A 105 23.97 -17.97 -11.13
N ILE A 106 23.75 -19.29 -11.03
CA ILE A 106 23.35 -20.14 -12.14
C ILE A 106 21.86 -20.45 -12.11
N ALA A 107 21.22 -20.27 -13.25
CA ALA A 107 19.88 -20.75 -13.51
C ALA A 107 19.89 -21.83 -14.60
N ILE A 108 19.18 -22.93 -14.39
CA ILE A 108 18.92 -23.95 -15.41
C ILE A 108 17.47 -23.80 -15.81
N SER A 109 17.23 -23.45 -17.07
CA SER A 109 15.91 -23.11 -17.56
C SER A 109 15.43 -24.01 -18.68
N GLY A 110 14.21 -24.53 -18.55
CA GLY A 110 13.52 -25.26 -19.62
C GLY A 110 12.99 -24.37 -20.74
N GLY A 111 13.20 -23.05 -20.68
CA GLY A 111 12.79 -22.10 -21.71
C GLY A 111 11.28 -22.02 -21.94
N GLY A 112 10.46 -22.51 -21.01
CA GLY A 112 9.01 -22.67 -21.16
C GLY A 112 8.59 -23.80 -22.10
N SER A 113 9.53 -24.66 -22.52
CA SER A 113 9.30 -25.66 -23.56
C SER A 113 9.58 -27.09 -23.11
N VAL A 114 10.52 -27.29 -22.18
CA VAL A 114 10.95 -28.63 -21.76
C VAL A 114 11.05 -28.76 -20.25
N ARG A 115 10.89 -29.97 -19.74
CA ARG A 115 11.21 -30.30 -18.34
C ARG A 115 12.70 -30.15 -18.11
N VAL A 116 13.10 -29.66 -16.94
CA VAL A 116 14.52 -29.41 -16.64
C VAL A 116 15.27 -30.71 -16.34
N MET A 117 14.82 -31.50 -15.37
CA MET A 117 15.51 -32.73 -14.95
C MET A 117 14.57 -33.90 -14.65
N VAL A 118 15.12 -35.11 -14.79
CA VAL A 118 14.51 -36.37 -14.34
C VAL A 118 15.50 -37.10 -13.44
N VAL A 119 15.05 -37.52 -12.27
CA VAL A 119 15.85 -38.31 -11.31
C VAL A 119 15.24 -39.70 -11.23
N ASN A 120 15.99 -40.70 -11.70
CA ASN A 120 15.51 -42.08 -11.72
C ASN A 120 15.53 -42.72 -10.32
N SER A 121 14.76 -43.79 -10.17
CA SER A 121 14.78 -44.60 -8.94
C SER A 121 16.18 -45.12 -8.64
N GLY A 122 16.60 -45.01 -7.38
CA GLY A 122 17.94 -45.38 -6.91
C GLY A 122 19.04 -44.32 -7.12
N ALA A 123 18.75 -43.20 -7.79
CA ALA A 123 19.70 -42.09 -7.93
C ALA A 123 19.62 -41.11 -6.74
N ASN A 124 20.77 -40.52 -6.37
CA ASN A 124 20.87 -39.48 -5.34
C ASN A 124 21.34 -38.16 -5.98
N LEU A 125 20.56 -37.10 -5.81
CA LEU A 125 20.87 -35.77 -6.32
C LEU A 125 20.80 -34.72 -5.22
N THR A 126 21.81 -33.86 -5.15
CA THR A 126 21.81 -32.65 -4.33
C THR A 126 21.89 -31.41 -5.21
N LEU A 127 20.92 -30.51 -5.10
CA LEU A 127 20.91 -29.20 -5.77
C LEU A 127 21.18 -28.11 -4.74
N GLN A 128 22.16 -27.25 -5.00
CA GLN A 128 22.57 -26.19 -4.08
C GLN A 128 22.75 -24.86 -4.80
N ASN A 129 22.28 -23.78 -4.18
CA ASN A 129 22.49 -22.41 -4.65
C ASN A 129 22.19 -22.24 -6.14
N ILE A 130 21.08 -22.81 -6.60
CA ILE A 130 20.75 -22.87 -8.03
C ILE A 130 19.30 -22.48 -8.27
N THR A 131 19.03 -21.91 -9.43
CA THR A 131 17.66 -21.62 -9.86
C THR A 131 17.22 -22.64 -10.91
N ILE A 132 16.09 -23.32 -10.69
CA ILE A 132 15.39 -24.14 -11.69
C ILE A 132 14.18 -23.34 -12.18
N ALA A 133 14.22 -22.91 -13.45
CA ALA A 133 13.24 -21.94 -13.95
C ALA A 133 12.56 -22.30 -15.27
N ASN A 134 11.30 -21.90 -15.44
CA ASN A 134 10.56 -22.05 -16.69
C ASN A 134 10.62 -23.47 -17.28
N GLY A 135 10.72 -24.49 -16.44
CA GLY A 135 10.55 -25.87 -16.86
C GLY A 135 9.11 -26.11 -17.29
N LYS A 136 8.88 -26.85 -18.37
CA LYS A 136 7.54 -27.21 -18.85
C LYS A 136 7.42 -28.72 -19.08
N GLY A 137 6.58 -29.38 -18.29
CA GLY A 137 6.16 -30.75 -18.56
C GLY A 137 5.34 -30.80 -19.85
N SER A 138 5.59 -31.78 -20.72
CA SER A 138 4.72 -32.06 -21.88
C SER A 138 3.30 -32.45 -21.43
N SER A 139 2.36 -32.58 -22.38
CA SER A 139 0.95 -32.88 -22.10
C SER A 139 0.73 -34.18 -21.31
N PHE A 140 1.70 -35.09 -21.29
CA PHE A 140 1.64 -36.37 -20.56
C PHE A 140 2.71 -36.49 -19.46
N ASP A 141 3.55 -35.47 -19.28
CA ASP A 141 4.65 -35.47 -18.33
C ASP A 141 4.28 -34.75 -17.03
N TYR A 142 4.80 -35.26 -15.92
CA TYR A 142 4.74 -34.63 -14.61
C TYR A 142 6.05 -33.90 -14.30
N GLY A 143 5.99 -32.89 -13.43
CA GLY A 143 7.18 -32.18 -12.95
C GLY A 143 7.72 -31.19 -13.98
N GLY A 144 7.28 -29.93 -13.98
CA GLY A 144 7.78 -28.93 -14.92
C GLY A 144 9.27 -28.66 -14.75
N GLY A 145 9.71 -28.44 -13.51
CA GLY A 145 11.14 -28.40 -13.18
C GLY A 145 11.72 -29.82 -13.09
N ILE A 146 11.29 -30.59 -12.09
CA ILE A 146 11.87 -31.90 -11.78
C ILE A 146 10.80 -32.98 -11.67
N SER A 147 11.03 -34.11 -12.30
CA SER A 147 10.34 -35.38 -12.01
C SER A 147 11.26 -36.26 -11.17
N ASN A 148 10.91 -36.50 -9.91
CA ASN A 148 11.74 -37.25 -8.95
C ASN A 148 11.16 -38.62 -8.62
N ALA A 149 11.91 -39.68 -8.91
CA ALA A 149 11.70 -41.03 -8.40
C ALA A 149 12.85 -41.56 -7.51
N GLY A 150 13.93 -40.79 -7.35
CA GLY A 150 15.08 -41.10 -6.50
C GLY A 150 15.07 -40.33 -5.18
N THR A 151 16.26 -40.05 -4.65
CA THR A 151 16.47 -39.21 -3.45
C THR A 151 17.00 -37.85 -3.87
N VAL A 152 16.27 -36.78 -3.57
CA VAL A 152 16.66 -35.41 -3.94
C VAL A 152 16.74 -34.51 -2.71
N THR A 153 17.87 -33.83 -2.54
CA THR A 153 18.04 -32.75 -1.57
C THR A 153 18.18 -31.42 -2.30
N VAL A 154 17.42 -30.41 -1.89
CA VAL A 154 17.46 -29.05 -2.43
C VAL A 154 17.82 -28.09 -1.30
N THR A 155 18.87 -27.29 -1.48
CA THR A 155 19.30 -26.30 -0.49
C THR A 155 19.54 -24.93 -1.13
N ASN A 156 19.12 -23.85 -0.45
CA ASN A 156 19.39 -22.46 -0.86
C ASN A 156 19.04 -22.17 -2.33
N SER A 157 17.98 -22.79 -2.84
CA SER A 157 17.69 -22.83 -4.28
C SER A 157 16.32 -22.25 -4.58
N THR A 158 16.12 -21.83 -5.83
CA THR A 158 14.86 -21.23 -6.28
C THR A 158 14.22 -22.05 -7.39
N PHE A 159 12.92 -22.32 -7.28
CA PHE A 159 12.10 -22.92 -8.32
C PHE A 159 11.08 -21.88 -8.78
N ALA A 160 11.30 -21.30 -9.97
CA ALA A 160 10.54 -20.15 -10.43
C ALA A 160 9.87 -20.37 -11.79
N GLY A 161 8.56 -20.08 -11.89
CA GLY A 161 7.86 -20.07 -13.18
C GLY A 161 7.78 -21.43 -13.88
N ASN A 162 7.98 -22.53 -13.16
CA ASN A 162 7.89 -23.87 -13.75
C ASN A 162 6.42 -24.28 -13.87
N SER A 163 6.08 -24.97 -14.95
CA SER A 163 4.72 -25.37 -15.26
C SER A 163 4.61 -26.84 -15.66
N ALA A 164 3.52 -27.49 -15.28
CA ALA A 164 3.18 -28.83 -15.76
C ALA A 164 1.73 -28.83 -16.21
N HIS A 165 1.41 -29.56 -17.27
CA HIS A 165 0.03 -29.66 -17.72
C HIS A 165 -0.85 -30.37 -16.67
N ILE A 166 -0.30 -31.38 -15.98
CA ILE A 166 -1.07 -32.20 -15.03
C ILE A 166 -0.59 -31.97 -13.60
N LEU A 167 0.55 -32.51 -13.18
CA LEU A 167 0.95 -32.53 -11.77
C LEU A 167 2.35 -31.97 -11.54
N GLY A 168 2.51 -31.19 -10.47
CA GLY A 168 3.79 -30.71 -9.96
C GLY A 168 4.45 -29.68 -10.88
N GLY A 169 4.00 -28.42 -10.82
CA GLY A 169 4.52 -27.37 -11.72
C GLY A 169 6.02 -27.17 -11.54
N GLY A 170 6.47 -27.00 -10.29
CA GLY A 170 7.88 -27.09 -9.93
C GLY A 170 8.39 -28.53 -9.92
N ILE A 171 7.80 -29.37 -9.08
CA ILE A 171 8.29 -30.73 -8.80
C ILE A 171 7.14 -31.73 -8.73
N TYR A 172 7.31 -32.87 -9.38
CA TYR A 172 6.53 -34.08 -9.13
C TYR A 172 7.39 -35.10 -8.38
N ASN A 173 6.99 -35.44 -7.14
CA ASN A 173 7.76 -36.33 -6.26
C ASN A 173 7.05 -37.67 -6.03
N VAL A 174 7.66 -38.76 -6.49
CA VAL A 174 7.32 -40.15 -6.13
C VAL A 174 8.45 -40.85 -5.37
N GLY A 175 9.60 -40.20 -5.23
CA GLY A 175 10.75 -40.65 -4.43
C GLY A 175 10.84 -39.96 -3.07
N VAL A 176 12.04 -39.87 -2.50
CA VAL A 176 12.31 -39.17 -1.23
C VAL A 176 12.86 -37.78 -1.53
N MET A 177 12.32 -36.74 -0.88
CA MET A 177 12.76 -35.37 -1.10
C MET A 177 12.97 -34.60 0.20
N LYS A 178 14.04 -33.80 0.26
CA LYS A 178 14.31 -32.83 1.34
C LYS A 178 14.56 -31.45 0.73
N ILE A 179 13.88 -30.43 1.24
CA ILE A 179 13.98 -29.03 0.78
C ILE A 179 14.36 -28.16 1.98
N ILE A 180 15.38 -27.34 1.84
CA ILE A 180 15.93 -26.50 2.91
C ILE A 180 16.22 -25.10 2.37
N ASN A 181 15.83 -24.05 3.10
CA ASN A 181 16.18 -22.66 2.79
C ASN A 181 15.88 -22.26 1.33
N SER A 182 14.79 -22.77 0.75
CA SER A 182 14.54 -22.66 -0.69
C SER A 182 13.20 -21.99 -0.98
N THR A 183 13.10 -21.37 -2.16
CA THR A 183 11.91 -20.63 -2.58
C THR A 183 11.25 -21.26 -3.79
N PHE A 184 9.94 -21.48 -3.72
CA PHE A 184 9.11 -21.94 -4.82
C PHE A 184 8.13 -20.82 -5.19
N ALA A 185 8.38 -20.15 -6.30
CA ALA A 185 7.64 -18.94 -6.70
C ALA A 185 7.01 -19.05 -8.08
N GLY A 186 5.73 -18.69 -8.21
CA GLY A 186 5.08 -18.54 -9.51
C GLY A 186 4.99 -19.83 -10.34
N ASN A 187 5.01 -21.01 -9.72
CA ASN A 187 4.89 -22.28 -10.43
C ASN A 187 3.41 -22.65 -10.63
N SER A 188 3.08 -23.37 -11.70
CA SER A 188 1.69 -23.66 -12.08
C SER A 188 1.44 -25.10 -12.53
N ALA A 189 0.35 -25.73 -12.10
CA ALA A 189 -0.08 -27.04 -12.61
C ALA A 189 -1.60 -27.24 -12.49
N THR A 190 -2.13 -28.41 -12.87
CA THR A 190 -3.50 -28.78 -12.45
C THR A 190 -3.52 -29.22 -10.98
N GLY A 191 -2.49 -29.94 -10.52
CA GLY A 191 -2.35 -30.35 -9.13
C GLY A 191 -0.96 -30.07 -8.57
N GLY A 192 -0.88 -29.36 -7.45
CA GLY A 192 0.38 -28.98 -6.81
C GLY A 192 1.19 -27.99 -7.65
N GLY A 193 0.85 -26.71 -7.58
CA GLY A 193 1.47 -25.67 -8.44
C GLY A 193 2.99 -25.62 -8.26
N ALA A 194 3.47 -25.59 -7.02
CA ALA A 194 4.88 -25.81 -6.73
C ALA A 194 5.22 -27.30 -6.71
N ILE A 195 4.54 -28.09 -5.88
CA ILE A 195 4.90 -29.48 -5.64
C ILE A 195 3.67 -30.38 -5.59
N ARG A 196 3.73 -31.49 -6.33
CA ARG A 196 2.86 -32.64 -6.10
C ARG A 196 3.65 -33.76 -5.44
N ASN A 197 3.26 -34.13 -4.22
CA ASN A 197 3.93 -35.17 -3.44
C ASN A 197 3.12 -36.47 -3.32
N ASN A 198 3.69 -37.59 -3.75
CA ASN A 198 3.11 -38.94 -3.66
C ASN A 198 3.91 -39.87 -2.73
N SER A 199 4.98 -39.39 -2.10
CA SER A 199 5.86 -40.18 -1.24
C SER A 199 6.34 -39.32 -0.07
N ILE A 200 7.61 -39.35 0.32
CA ILE A 200 8.14 -38.62 1.48
C ILE A 200 8.74 -37.29 1.04
N LEU A 201 8.27 -36.21 1.66
CA LEU A 201 8.83 -34.86 1.50
C LEU A 201 9.06 -34.20 2.86
N THR A 202 10.28 -33.73 3.09
CA THR A 202 10.64 -32.90 4.25
C THR A 202 10.97 -31.49 3.78
N VAL A 203 10.41 -30.47 4.43
CA VAL A 203 10.62 -29.07 4.08
C VAL A 203 11.00 -28.25 5.30
N ILE A 204 12.08 -27.47 5.20
CA ILE A 204 12.64 -26.70 6.31
C ILE A 204 12.98 -25.28 5.83
N ASN A 205 12.62 -24.25 6.61
CA ASN A 205 13.02 -22.85 6.39
C ASN A 205 12.71 -22.32 4.98
N SER A 206 11.64 -22.80 4.34
CA SER A 206 11.40 -22.60 2.92
C SER A 206 10.06 -21.90 2.66
N THR A 207 9.97 -21.26 1.51
CA THR A 207 8.83 -20.41 1.15
C THR A 207 8.18 -20.84 -0.15
N PHE A 208 6.86 -20.96 -0.11
CA PHE A 208 6.02 -21.23 -1.28
C PHE A 208 5.12 -20.02 -1.54
N ALA A 209 5.45 -19.25 -2.58
CA ALA A 209 4.85 -17.97 -2.86
C ALA A 209 4.22 -17.87 -4.25
N GLY A 210 2.98 -17.39 -4.36
CA GLY A 210 2.42 -17.04 -5.67
C GLY A 210 2.25 -18.21 -6.64
N ASN A 211 2.16 -19.45 -6.17
CA ASN A 211 1.96 -20.62 -7.02
C ASN A 211 0.46 -20.84 -7.30
N SER A 212 0.14 -21.44 -8.44
CA SER A 212 -1.26 -21.63 -8.87
C SER A 212 -1.55 -23.07 -9.28
N ALA A 213 -2.71 -23.59 -8.91
CA ALA A 213 -3.16 -24.90 -9.37
C ALA A 213 -4.69 -25.05 -9.45
N GLY A 214 -5.18 -26.15 -10.00
CA GLY A 214 -6.57 -26.58 -9.79
C GLY A 214 -6.80 -27.09 -8.36
N SER A 215 -5.84 -27.85 -7.83
CA SER A 215 -5.79 -28.36 -6.45
C SER A 215 -4.43 -28.12 -5.82
N GLY A 216 -4.40 -27.59 -4.58
CA GLY A 216 -3.16 -27.35 -3.85
C GLY A 216 -2.27 -26.30 -4.52
N GLY A 217 -2.60 -25.02 -4.34
CA GLY A 217 -1.97 -23.92 -5.10
C GLY A 217 -0.45 -23.92 -5.00
N ALA A 218 0.09 -24.10 -3.80
CA ALA A 218 1.50 -24.48 -3.62
C ALA A 218 1.67 -25.99 -3.68
N ILE A 219 1.01 -26.72 -2.79
CA ILE A 219 1.31 -28.13 -2.55
C ILE A 219 0.04 -28.96 -2.63
N GLU A 220 0.11 -30.06 -3.39
CA GLU A 220 -0.87 -31.14 -3.29
C GLU A 220 -0.20 -32.42 -2.79
N ASN A 221 -0.66 -32.90 -1.63
CA ASN A 221 -0.09 -34.03 -0.93
C ASN A 221 -1.01 -35.25 -0.92
N VAL A 222 -0.49 -36.38 -1.40
CA VAL A 222 -1.08 -37.71 -1.21
C VAL A 222 -0.13 -38.64 -0.43
N GLY A 223 1.15 -38.28 -0.31
CA GLY A 223 2.13 -38.97 0.51
C GLY A 223 2.24 -38.40 1.92
N THR A 224 3.47 -38.35 2.44
CA THR A 224 3.79 -37.79 3.75
C THR A 224 4.64 -36.53 3.60
N ILE A 225 4.20 -35.44 4.25
CA ILE A 225 4.96 -34.19 4.35
C ILE A 225 5.24 -33.86 5.81
N THR A 226 6.49 -33.51 6.09
CA THR A 226 6.89 -32.81 7.33
C THR A 226 7.41 -31.42 6.97
N MET A 227 6.76 -30.36 7.47
CA MET A 227 7.17 -28.97 7.28
C MET A 227 7.59 -28.33 8.60
N THR A 228 8.72 -27.63 8.60
CA THR A 228 9.25 -26.93 9.77
C THR A 228 9.71 -25.53 9.40
N ASN A 229 9.32 -24.49 10.16
CA ASN A 229 9.74 -23.11 9.89
C ASN A 229 9.44 -22.65 8.44
N CYS A 230 8.30 -23.04 7.88
CA CYS A 230 7.97 -22.75 6.49
C CYS A 230 6.87 -21.70 6.36
N THR A 231 6.96 -20.91 5.29
CA THR A 231 5.92 -19.95 4.92
C THR A 231 5.23 -20.36 3.62
N VAL A 232 3.90 -20.44 3.62
CA VAL A 232 3.07 -20.70 2.43
C VAL A 232 2.14 -19.52 2.22
N SER A 233 2.37 -18.75 1.16
CA SER A 233 1.71 -17.45 0.98
C SER A 233 1.35 -17.08 -0.45
N GLY A 234 0.23 -16.38 -0.62
CA GLY A 234 -0.17 -15.83 -1.92
C GLY A 234 -0.47 -16.88 -2.98
N ASN A 235 -0.70 -18.15 -2.62
CA ASN A 235 -0.98 -19.21 -3.58
C ASN A 235 -2.48 -19.30 -3.88
N SER A 236 -2.83 -19.80 -5.06
CA SER A 236 -4.22 -19.87 -5.52
C SER A 236 -4.60 -21.24 -6.07
N ALA A 237 -5.77 -21.75 -5.69
CA ALA A 237 -6.33 -22.96 -6.30
C ALA A 237 -7.86 -23.05 -6.25
N GLY A 238 -8.44 -24.04 -6.95
CA GLY A 238 -9.85 -24.40 -6.77
C GLY A 238 -10.13 -24.92 -5.36
N ALA A 239 -9.32 -25.88 -4.88
CA ALA A 239 -9.36 -26.37 -3.50
C ALA A 239 -7.95 -26.37 -2.88
N GLY A 240 -7.84 -25.96 -1.62
CA GLY A 240 -6.56 -25.85 -0.91
C GLY A 240 -5.68 -24.77 -1.51
N GLY A 241 -6.02 -23.50 -1.30
CA GLY A 241 -5.35 -22.37 -1.97
C GLY A 241 -3.85 -22.36 -1.70
N GLY A 242 -3.44 -22.66 -0.46
CA GLY A 242 -2.05 -23.00 -0.13
C GLY A 242 -1.77 -24.48 -0.35
N ILE A 243 -2.44 -25.32 0.43
CA ILE A 243 -2.17 -26.76 0.49
C ILE A 243 -3.46 -27.57 0.34
N LEU A 244 -3.44 -28.59 -0.52
CA LEU A 244 -4.40 -29.69 -0.46
C LEU A 244 -3.71 -30.91 0.14
N ASN A 245 -4.29 -31.48 1.20
CA ASN A 245 -3.79 -32.67 1.85
C ASN A 245 -4.79 -33.82 1.81
N ALA A 246 -4.44 -34.89 1.11
CA ALA A 246 -5.12 -36.17 1.12
C ALA A 246 -4.27 -37.31 1.73
N GLY A 247 -2.99 -37.04 2.03
CA GLY A 247 -2.08 -37.94 2.72
C GLY A 247 -1.90 -37.53 4.19
N THR A 248 -0.64 -37.56 4.66
CA THR A 248 -0.26 -37.05 6.00
C THR A 248 0.53 -35.76 5.86
N LEU A 249 0.07 -34.70 6.54
CA LEU A 249 0.76 -33.42 6.65
C LEU A 249 1.01 -33.09 8.12
N THR A 250 2.28 -32.97 8.49
CA THR A 250 2.70 -32.45 9.80
C THR A 250 3.38 -31.11 9.60
N MET A 251 2.88 -30.07 10.28
CA MET A 251 3.45 -28.73 10.27
C MET A 251 3.85 -28.32 11.68
N THR A 252 5.10 -27.90 11.82
CA THR A 252 5.66 -27.39 13.07
C THR A 252 6.21 -25.99 12.82
N ASN A 253 5.74 -25.01 13.58
CA ASN A 253 6.21 -23.63 13.46
C ASN A 253 6.12 -23.10 12.02
N CYS A 254 4.97 -23.24 11.37
CA CYS A 254 4.77 -22.78 9.99
C CYS A 254 3.70 -21.68 9.92
N THR A 255 3.78 -20.83 8.88
CA THR A 255 2.78 -19.78 8.62
C THR A 255 2.13 -20.00 7.26
N VAL A 256 0.81 -20.15 7.23
CA VAL A 256 -0.02 -20.26 6.02
C VAL A 256 -0.96 -19.06 5.95
N SER A 257 -0.68 -18.12 5.04
CA SER A 257 -1.40 -16.84 5.00
C SER A 257 -1.54 -16.26 3.60
N GLY A 258 -2.61 -15.51 3.34
CA GLY A 258 -2.82 -14.84 2.05
C GLY A 258 -3.07 -15.79 0.88
N ASN A 259 -3.44 -17.05 1.13
CA ASN A 259 -3.77 -18.00 0.07
C ASN A 259 -5.27 -17.93 -0.27
N THR A 260 -5.63 -18.20 -1.52
CA THR A 260 -7.00 -18.02 -2.03
C THR A 260 -7.53 -19.29 -2.69
N SER A 261 -8.75 -19.70 -2.35
CA SER A 261 -9.44 -20.79 -3.05
C SER A 261 -10.96 -20.71 -3.08
N SER A 262 -11.62 -21.70 -3.69
CA SER A 262 -13.08 -21.89 -3.55
C SER A 262 -13.46 -22.84 -2.38
N GLY A 263 -12.53 -23.66 -1.88
CA GLY A 263 -12.70 -24.51 -0.69
C GLY A 263 -11.36 -24.71 0.04
N GLY A 264 -11.30 -24.34 1.33
CA GLY A 264 -10.06 -24.30 2.12
C GLY A 264 -9.02 -23.33 1.55
N GLY A 265 -9.16 -22.02 1.84
CA GLY A 265 -8.27 -20.98 1.29
C GLY A 265 -6.81 -21.20 1.66
N GLY A 266 -6.52 -21.52 2.93
CA GLY A 266 -5.21 -21.93 3.40
C GLY A 266 -4.94 -23.40 3.12
N ILE A 267 -5.68 -24.28 3.81
CA ILE A 267 -5.52 -25.74 3.75
C ILE A 267 -6.87 -26.40 3.48
N HIS A 268 -6.93 -27.27 2.47
CA HIS A 268 -8.03 -28.23 2.30
C HIS A 268 -7.54 -29.63 2.68
N ASN A 269 -8.09 -30.19 3.76
CA ASN A 269 -7.66 -31.44 4.35
C ASN A 269 -8.74 -32.53 4.26
N VAL A 270 -8.44 -33.60 3.54
CA VAL A 270 -9.23 -34.86 3.53
C VAL A 270 -8.43 -36.05 4.07
N GLY A 271 -7.18 -35.83 4.47
CA GLY A 271 -6.29 -36.82 5.09
C GLY A 271 -5.97 -36.50 6.56
N THR A 272 -4.76 -36.84 6.99
CA THR A 272 -4.25 -36.57 8.35
C THR A 272 -3.53 -35.22 8.39
N LEU A 273 -3.97 -34.31 9.25
CA LEU A 273 -3.35 -32.99 9.46
C LEU A 273 -2.93 -32.84 10.92
N ASN A 274 -1.63 -32.67 11.16
CA ASN A 274 -1.06 -32.39 12.47
C ASN A 274 -0.46 -30.98 12.47
N LEU A 275 -0.95 -30.11 13.36
CA LEU A 275 -0.49 -28.72 13.47
C LEU A 275 0.14 -28.47 14.84
N ASN A 276 1.37 -27.98 14.88
CA ASN A 276 2.05 -27.58 16.12
C ASN A 276 2.66 -26.19 15.96
N ASN A 277 2.49 -25.31 16.95
CA ASN A 277 3.10 -23.97 16.97
C ASN A 277 2.87 -23.17 15.67
N SER A 278 1.78 -23.39 14.93
CA SER A 278 1.62 -22.89 13.56
C SER A 278 0.49 -21.87 13.45
N ILE A 279 0.59 -21.01 12.43
CA ILE A 279 -0.41 -20.00 12.10
C ILE A 279 -1.07 -20.37 10.77
N VAL A 280 -2.40 -20.45 10.75
CA VAL A 280 -3.21 -20.52 9.52
C VAL A 280 -4.26 -19.42 9.58
N ALA A 281 -4.03 -18.33 8.85
CA ALA A 281 -4.84 -17.13 8.99
C ALA A 281 -4.72 -16.19 7.78
N ASN A 282 -5.71 -15.30 7.61
CA ASN A 282 -5.78 -14.32 6.51
C ASN A 282 -5.78 -14.96 5.12
N ASN A 283 -6.32 -16.18 5.02
CA ASN A 283 -6.60 -16.81 3.74
C ASN A 283 -8.02 -16.44 3.29
N VAL A 284 -8.33 -16.67 2.02
CA VAL A 284 -9.62 -16.30 1.42
C VAL A 284 -10.27 -17.52 0.80
N SER A 285 -11.55 -17.76 1.10
CA SER A 285 -12.34 -18.80 0.46
C SER A 285 -13.73 -18.30 0.08
N ASN A 286 -14.09 -18.47 -1.19
CA ASN A 286 -15.44 -18.15 -1.68
C ASN A 286 -16.50 -19.16 -1.20
N GLY A 287 -16.08 -20.33 -0.70
CA GLY A 287 -16.94 -21.37 -0.13
C GLY A 287 -17.20 -21.24 1.37
N GLY A 288 -16.72 -20.17 2.02
CA GLY A 288 -16.97 -19.90 3.44
C GLY A 288 -15.99 -20.54 4.42
N HIS A 289 -14.97 -21.28 3.95
CA HIS A 289 -13.94 -21.92 4.79
C HIS A 289 -12.54 -21.38 4.45
N PRO A 290 -12.19 -20.15 4.88
CA PRO A 290 -10.98 -19.47 4.41
C PRO A 290 -9.68 -20.10 4.90
N ASP A 291 -9.56 -20.50 6.16
CA ASP A 291 -8.27 -20.96 6.69
C ASP A 291 -8.06 -22.46 6.54
N ILE A 292 -8.95 -23.28 7.12
CA ILE A 292 -8.90 -24.75 7.01
C ILE A 292 -10.29 -25.28 6.67
N ASP A 293 -10.34 -26.16 5.67
CA ASP A 293 -11.51 -26.96 5.31
C ASP A 293 -11.20 -28.44 5.53
N GLY A 294 -11.86 -29.07 6.49
CA GLY A 294 -11.59 -30.45 6.94
C GLY A 294 -10.95 -30.54 8.34
N PRO A 295 -10.90 -31.74 8.95
CA PRO A 295 -10.52 -31.91 10.36
C PRO A 295 -9.02 -31.72 10.61
N VAL A 296 -8.66 -31.14 11.76
CA VAL A 296 -7.29 -31.22 12.32
C VAL A 296 -7.22 -32.48 13.17
N SER A 297 -6.29 -33.39 12.83
CA SER A 297 -6.19 -34.72 13.45
C SER A 297 -5.51 -34.69 14.81
N SER A 298 -4.44 -33.91 14.97
CA SER A 298 -3.73 -33.77 16.24
C SER A 298 -2.86 -32.50 16.29
N GLY A 299 -2.31 -32.21 17.48
CA GLY A 299 -1.40 -31.09 17.72
C GLY A 299 -2.02 -29.96 18.53
N ASP A 300 -1.19 -29.02 18.97
CA ASP A 300 -1.55 -27.98 19.93
C ASP A 300 -0.74 -26.69 19.72
N PHE A 301 -1.14 -25.62 20.41
CA PHE A 301 -0.50 -24.29 20.33
C PHE A 301 -0.52 -23.70 18.91
N ASN A 302 -1.70 -23.64 18.28
CA ASN A 302 -1.84 -23.04 16.94
C ASN A 302 -2.77 -21.83 16.97
N LEU A 303 -2.56 -20.91 16.02
CA LEU A 303 -3.48 -19.82 15.74
C LEU A 303 -4.20 -20.10 14.42
N ILE A 304 -5.52 -20.25 14.49
CA ILE A 304 -6.40 -20.41 13.34
C ILE A 304 -7.44 -19.31 13.39
N LYS A 305 -7.38 -18.32 12.48
CA LYS A 305 -8.25 -17.14 12.57
C LYS A 305 -9.71 -17.53 12.36
N ASP A 306 -10.00 -18.34 11.35
CA ASP A 306 -11.34 -18.84 11.04
C ASP A 306 -11.41 -20.37 11.15
N THR A 307 -12.24 -20.87 12.06
CA THR A 307 -12.44 -22.31 12.29
C THR A 307 -13.73 -22.86 11.69
N THR A 308 -14.51 -22.08 10.93
CA THR A 308 -15.84 -22.48 10.42
C THR A 308 -15.82 -23.77 9.59
N GLY A 309 -14.74 -24.01 8.83
CA GLY A 309 -14.57 -25.20 7.99
C GLY A 309 -13.85 -26.37 8.66
N THR A 310 -13.46 -26.26 9.93
CA THR A 310 -12.58 -27.27 10.58
C THR A 310 -13.02 -27.67 11.98
N SER A 311 -12.76 -28.92 12.34
CA SER A 311 -12.89 -29.43 13.71
C SER A 311 -11.52 -29.58 14.35
N LEU A 312 -11.36 -29.03 15.56
CA LEU A 312 -10.12 -29.15 16.34
C LEU A 312 -10.06 -30.48 17.12
N PRO A 313 -8.86 -30.99 17.44
CA PRO A 313 -8.72 -32.25 18.16
C PRO A 313 -9.33 -32.20 19.58
N PRO A 314 -9.96 -33.28 20.07
CA PRO A 314 -10.49 -33.34 21.43
C PRO A 314 -9.37 -33.19 22.48
N GLY A 315 -9.55 -32.26 23.44
CA GLY A 315 -8.61 -32.06 24.55
C GLY A 315 -7.49 -31.04 24.27
N SER A 316 -7.39 -30.50 23.05
CA SER A 316 -6.49 -29.37 22.77
C SER A 316 -7.03 -28.08 23.40
N THR A 317 -6.25 -27.45 24.26
CA THR A 317 -6.70 -26.27 25.04
C THR A 317 -5.95 -24.98 24.72
N HIS A 318 -4.89 -25.03 23.91
CA HIS A 318 -4.02 -23.87 23.65
C HIS A 318 -4.17 -23.28 22.24
N TYR A 319 -5.28 -23.56 21.56
CA TYR A 319 -5.58 -22.93 20.27
C TYR A 319 -6.04 -21.48 20.47
N ILE A 320 -5.53 -20.60 19.62
CA ILE A 320 -6.03 -19.22 19.49
C ILE A 320 -6.93 -19.19 18.26
N THR A 321 -8.22 -18.91 18.48
CA THR A 321 -9.22 -18.86 17.40
C THR A 321 -9.89 -17.49 17.33
N GLY A 322 -10.37 -17.11 16.15
CA GLY A 322 -11.12 -15.86 15.96
C GLY A 322 -10.28 -14.58 16.07
N GLN A 323 -8.97 -14.68 16.26
CA GLN A 323 -8.08 -13.51 16.40
C GLN A 323 -7.20 -13.31 15.17
N ASP A 324 -6.97 -12.05 14.82
CA ASP A 324 -6.01 -11.70 13.77
C ASP A 324 -4.57 -12.00 14.25
N PRO A 325 -3.77 -12.76 13.48
CA PRO A 325 -2.38 -13.03 13.85
C PRO A 325 -1.48 -11.79 13.77
N LYS A 326 -1.93 -10.67 13.20
CA LYS A 326 -1.16 -9.42 13.02
C LYS A 326 0.21 -9.68 12.40
N LEU A 327 0.18 -10.23 11.19
CA LEU A 327 1.36 -10.52 10.39
C LEU A 327 1.71 -9.32 9.52
N LEU A 328 3.00 -9.04 9.37
CA LEU A 328 3.52 -8.24 8.27
C LEU A 328 3.31 -9.00 6.93
N PRO A 329 3.14 -8.28 5.79
CA PRO A 329 3.04 -8.90 4.47
C PRO A 329 4.23 -9.82 4.15
N LEU A 330 4.12 -10.74 3.19
CA LEU A 330 5.26 -11.60 2.82
C LEU A 330 6.42 -10.73 2.34
N GLY A 331 7.58 -10.85 2.97
CA GLY A 331 8.72 -9.98 2.68
C GLY A 331 10.06 -10.54 3.15
N ASN A 332 11.14 -9.83 2.81
CA ASN A 332 12.49 -10.16 3.26
C ASN A 332 12.74 -9.53 4.64
N TYR A 333 12.37 -10.24 5.70
CA TYR A 333 12.56 -9.79 7.09
C TYR A 333 13.83 -10.37 7.75
N GLY A 334 14.82 -10.74 6.92
CA GLY A 334 16.01 -11.50 7.31
C GLY A 334 15.94 -12.98 6.89
N GLY A 335 17.11 -13.62 6.84
CA GLY A 335 17.26 -15.03 6.50
C GLY A 335 17.24 -15.39 5.00
N PRO A 336 17.23 -16.69 4.68
CA PRO A 336 17.45 -17.17 3.31
C PRO A 336 16.20 -17.14 2.41
N THR A 337 14.99 -16.98 2.98
CA THR A 337 13.73 -16.99 2.23
C THR A 337 12.74 -15.96 2.81
N GLN A 338 11.78 -15.50 2.01
CA GLN A 338 10.74 -14.55 2.43
C GLN A 338 9.82 -15.14 3.50
N THR A 339 9.41 -14.35 4.49
CA THR A 339 8.57 -14.80 5.60
C THR A 339 7.44 -13.82 5.91
N HIS A 340 6.45 -14.25 6.69
CA HIS A 340 5.47 -13.37 7.31
C HIS A 340 5.90 -13.10 8.76
N ALA A 341 6.54 -11.96 9.02
CA ALA A 341 6.97 -11.58 10.36
C ALA A 341 5.79 -11.15 11.24
N LEU A 342 5.88 -11.36 12.56
CA LEU A 342 4.86 -10.95 13.53
C LEU A 342 4.99 -9.46 13.87
N LEU A 343 3.87 -8.76 13.98
CA LEU A 343 3.81 -7.42 14.58
C LEU A 343 3.85 -7.53 16.12
N GLY A 344 4.48 -6.56 16.80
CA GLY A 344 4.76 -6.60 18.25
C GLY A 344 3.57 -6.69 19.22
N ASN A 345 2.33 -6.64 18.73
CA ASN A 345 1.12 -6.89 19.53
C ASN A 345 0.31 -8.10 19.02
N SER A 346 0.97 -9.00 18.28
CA SER A 346 0.37 -10.22 17.77
C SER A 346 -0.04 -11.14 18.93
N PRO A 347 -1.23 -11.78 18.85
CA PRO A 347 -1.64 -12.79 19.80
C PRO A 347 -0.82 -14.09 19.70
N ALA A 348 -0.02 -14.29 18.64
CA ALA A 348 0.81 -15.47 18.46
C ALA A 348 2.15 -15.43 19.23
N ILE A 349 2.49 -14.28 19.81
CA ILE A 349 3.77 -14.09 20.49
C ILE A 349 3.79 -14.79 21.85
N ASP A 350 4.89 -15.49 22.14
CA ASP A 350 5.18 -16.19 23.39
C ASP A 350 4.05 -17.17 23.75
N ARG A 351 3.32 -17.66 22.73
CA ARG A 351 2.16 -18.55 22.89
C ARG A 351 2.41 -19.94 22.34
N GLY A 352 3.59 -20.26 21.81
CA GLY A 352 3.94 -21.60 21.38
C GLY A 352 4.48 -22.47 22.51
N SER A 353 4.80 -23.72 22.19
CA SER A 353 5.44 -24.70 23.07
C SER A 353 6.86 -25.03 22.61
N ASN A 354 7.85 -24.77 23.48
CA ASN A 354 9.25 -25.11 23.22
C ASN A 354 9.45 -26.62 23.01
N ASP A 355 8.66 -27.46 23.69
CA ASP A 355 8.76 -28.92 23.59
C ASP A 355 8.32 -29.45 22.22
N LEU A 356 7.44 -28.71 21.54
CA LEU A 356 6.97 -29.00 20.19
C LEU A 356 7.82 -28.34 19.10
N ALA A 357 8.64 -27.33 19.43
CA ALA A 357 9.55 -26.67 18.50
C ALA A 357 10.77 -27.56 18.20
N LYS A 358 10.54 -28.61 17.42
CA LYS A 358 11.53 -29.62 17.03
C LYS A 358 11.68 -29.73 15.53
N ASP A 359 12.90 -30.04 15.10
CA ASP A 359 13.19 -30.43 13.73
C ASP A 359 12.59 -31.80 13.39
N PRO A 360 12.59 -32.22 12.11
CA PRO A 360 12.05 -33.53 11.71
C PRO A 360 12.75 -34.74 12.34
N ASP A 361 13.96 -34.58 12.88
CA ASP A 361 14.73 -35.63 13.56
C ASP A 361 14.44 -35.66 15.07
N GLY A 362 13.62 -34.73 15.58
CA GLY A 362 13.19 -34.63 16.97
C GLY A 362 14.08 -33.76 17.85
N ASN A 363 15.07 -33.06 17.28
CA ASN A 363 15.95 -32.17 18.04
C ASN A 363 15.28 -30.80 18.25
N PRO A 364 15.53 -30.11 19.37
CA PRO A 364 15.04 -28.74 19.56
C PRO A 364 15.51 -27.80 18.45
N LEU A 365 14.60 -26.97 17.94
CA LEU A 365 14.92 -25.94 16.97
C LEU A 365 15.74 -24.84 17.64
N THR A 366 16.90 -24.53 17.07
CA THR A 366 17.76 -23.44 17.54
C THR A 366 17.47 -22.12 16.82
N THR A 367 16.92 -22.19 15.59
CA THR A 367 16.61 -21.03 14.77
C THR A 367 15.21 -21.08 14.16
N ASP A 368 14.65 -19.90 13.89
CA ASP A 368 13.44 -19.72 13.10
C ASP A 368 13.74 -19.71 11.59
N GLN A 369 12.72 -19.50 10.75
CA GLN A 369 12.90 -19.50 9.29
C GLN A 369 13.97 -18.52 8.81
N ARG A 370 14.18 -17.43 9.54
CA ARG A 370 15.11 -16.36 9.16
C ARG A 370 16.54 -16.64 9.63
N GLY A 371 16.77 -17.74 10.32
CA GLY A 371 18.04 -18.02 11.00
C GLY A 371 18.21 -17.26 12.31
N SER A 372 17.18 -16.56 12.79
CA SER A 372 17.19 -15.90 14.11
C SER A 372 16.92 -16.94 15.21
N ALA A 373 17.27 -16.67 16.47
CA ALA A 373 17.02 -17.61 17.56
C ALA A 373 15.54 -18.01 17.62
N ARG A 374 15.25 -19.33 17.74
CA ARG A 374 13.86 -19.83 17.74
C ARG A 374 13.13 -19.56 19.04
N VAL A 375 13.84 -19.49 20.17
CA VAL A 375 13.23 -19.22 21.47
C VAL A 375 13.71 -17.87 21.94
N VAL A 376 12.86 -16.87 21.79
CA VAL A 376 13.05 -15.52 22.35
C VAL A 376 12.20 -15.43 23.62
N ASN A 377 12.61 -14.63 24.62
CA ASN A 377 11.84 -14.44 25.86
C ASN A 377 11.42 -15.71 26.64
N ASN A 378 12.13 -16.82 26.45
CA ASN A 378 11.91 -18.16 27.03
C ASN A 378 10.76 -18.97 26.40
N THR A 379 9.97 -18.43 25.48
CA THR A 379 8.85 -19.16 24.86
C THR A 379 8.88 -18.93 23.35
N VAL A 380 8.68 -19.98 22.57
CA VAL A 380 8.58 -19.88 21.11
C VAL A 380 7.29 -19.18 20.68
N ASP A 381 7.35 -18.36 19.63
CA ASP A 381 6.16 -17.81 18.97
C ASP A 381 5.47 -18.86 18.10
N MET A 382 4.16 -18.71 17.88
CA MET A 382 3.50 -19.47 16.83
C MET A 382 3.89 -18.92 15.45
N GLY A 383 4.06 -19.80 14.47
CA GLY A 383 4.39 -19.44 13.08
C GLY A 383 5.86 -19.64 12.70
N ALA A 384 6.18 -19.28 11.47
CA ALA A 384 7.48 -19.52 10.84
C ALA A 384 8.63 -18.67 11.42
N SER A 385 8.31 -17.57 12.07
CA SER A 385 9.29 -16.62 12.62
C SER A 385 8.86 -16.08 13.97
N GLU A 386 9.85 -15.76 14.80
CA GLU A 386 9.64 -14.97 16.03
C GLU A 386 9.36 -13.49 15.69
N ALA A 387 8.71 -12.74 16.57
CA ALA A 387 8.58 -11.29 16.44
C ALA A 387 9.96 -10.60 16.57
N ASN A 388 10.19 -9.54 15.79
CA ASN A 388 11.47 -8.82 15.75
C ASN A 388 11.26 -7.32 15.46
N ILE A 389 12.24 -6.49 15.83
CA ILE A 389 12.24 -5.02 15.66
C ILE A 389 13.20 -4.62 14.54
N PHE A 390 12.81 -3.68 13.68
CA PHE A 390 13.64 -3.17 12.57
C PHE A 390 14.15 -1.75 12.88
N LEU A 391 15.42 -1.46 12.57
CA LEU A 391 16.08 -0.18 12.87
C LEU A 391 16.28 0.67 11.60
N SER A 392 16.24 2.00 11.75
CA SER A 392 16.46 2.99 10.67
C SER A 392 17.15 4.26 11.21
N PRO A 393 18.05 4.93 10.46
CA PRO A 393 18.47 4.62 9.09
C PRO A 393 19.38 3.39 9.02
N THR A 394 19.55 2.79 7.85
CA THR A 394 20.41 1.59 7.65
C THR A 394 21.87 1.93 7.32
N SER A 395 22.19 3.22 7.21
CA SER A 395 23.55 3.74 7.02
C SER A 395 23.74 5.01 7.84
N LEU A 396 24.96 5.24 8.32
CA LEU A 396 25.30 6.40 9.13
C LEU A 396 26.27 7.33 8.37
N PRO A 397 26.13 8.67 8.46
CA PRO A 397 27.14 9.60 7.97
C PRO A 397 28.50 9.31 8.59
N PHE A 398 29.58 9.51 7.83
CA PHE A 398 30.93 9.35 8.38
C PHE A 398 31.18 10.38 9.49
N ALA A 399 31.94 9.98 10.51
CA ALA A 399 32.34 10.86 11.60
C ALA A 399 33.75 11.44 11.36
N ILE A 400 33.96 12.66 11.84
CA ILE A 400 35.26 13.34 11.74
C ILE A 400 35.94 13.31 13.10
N ILE A 401 37.23 12.95 13.12
CA ILE A 401 38.05 12.93 14.33
C ILE A 401 38.04 14.32 15.01
N GLY A 402 37.78 14.33 16.32
CA GLY A 402 37.77 15.54 17.13
C GLY A 402 36.55 16.44 16.94
N GLN A 403 35.56 16.05 16.13
CA GLN A 403 34.32 16.79 15.91
C GLN A 403 33.12 16.14 16.59
N ASN A 404 32.14 16.95 17.00
CA ASN A 404 30.92 16.42 17.59
C ASN A 404 30.11 15.65 16.54
N TYR A 405 29.74 14.42 16.88
CA TYR A 405 28.88 13.54 16.11
C TYR A 405 27.55 13.41 16.84
N ASN A 406 26.43 13.46 16.12
CA ASN A 406 25.09 13.35 16.68
C ASN A 406 24.13 12.80 15.63
N GLN A 407 23.80 11.51 15.71
CA GLN A 407 22.88 10.84 14.79
C GLN A 407 21.86 10.02 15.57
N SER A 408 20.63 9.94 15.08
CA SER A 408 19.55 9.18 15.73
C SER A 408 19.20 7.93 14.94
N ILE A 409 18.92 6.87 15.68
CA ILE A 409 18.38 5.60 15.21
C ILE A 409 16.98 5.47 15.79
N SER A 410 16.06 5.06 14.95
CA SER A 410 14.67 4.75 15.25
C SER A 410 14.41 3.26 15.08
N ALA A 411 13.30 2.78 15.62
CA ALA A 411 12.90 1.38 15.56
C ALA A 411 11.40 1.27 15.28
N VAL A 412 11.02 0.19 14.58
CA VAL A 412 9.63 -0.15 14.24
C VAL A 412 9.41 -1.66 14.34
N GLY A 413 8.16 -2.12 14.38
CA GLY A 413 7.81 -3.55 14.42
C GLY A 413 7.50 -4.10 15.82
N GLY A 414 7.94 -3.40 16.88
CA GLY A 414 7.57 -3.68 18.28
C GLY A 414 6.54 -2.70 18.87
N THR A 415 6.24 -2.82 20.16
CA THR A 415 5.40 -1.89 20.95
C THR A 415 6.24 -0.76 21.55
N SER A 416 6.05 0.47 21.07
CA SER A 416 6.68 1.67 21.64
C SER A 416 6.42 1.82 23.15
N PRO A 417 7.36 2.36 23.97
CA PRO A 417 8.67 2.94 23.60
C PRO A 417 9.76 1.91 23.30
N TYR A 418 10.73 2.29 22.47
CA TYR A 418 11.95 1.53 22.19
C TYR A 418 13.14 2.06 23.01
N ASN A 419 13.93 1.14 23.55
CA ASN A 419 15.14 1.37 24.31
C ASN A 419 16.34 0.79 23.55
N PHE A 420 17.33 1.62 23.26
CA PHE A 420 18.46 1.26 22.43
C PHE A 420 19.70 0.94 23.26
N SER A 421 20.46 -0.07 22.83
CA SER A 421 21.72 -0.50 23.42
C SER A 421 22.67 -1.06 22.37
N LEU A 422 23.93 -1.30 22.74
CA LEU A 422 24.86 -2.05 21.89
C LEU A 422 24.72 -3.54 22.17
N ALA A 423 24.85 -4.37 21.13
CA ALA A 423 24.94 -5.82 21.31
C ALA A 423 26.18 -6.18 22.15
N SER A 424 26.12 -7.30 22.87
CA SER A 424 27.27 -7.78 23.66
C SER A 424 28.51 -7.96 22.78
N GLY A 425 29.63 -7.37 23.19
CA GLY A 425 30.89 -7.39 22.43
C GLY A 425 30.98 -6.36 21.29
N SER A 426 29.90 -5.64 20.95
CA SER A 426 29.95 -4.49 20.05
C SER A 426 30.46 -3.25 20.79
N ASN A 427 31.36 -2.51 20.14
CA ASN A 427 31.87 -1.25 20.66
C ASN A 427 31.72 -0.16 19.60
N LEU A 428 31.25 1.00 20.02
CA LEU A 428 31.33 2.22 19.21
C LEU A 428 32.80 2.67 19.10
N PRO A 429 33.13 3.51 18.10
CA PRO A 429 34.40 4.24 18.09
C PRO A 429 34.64 4.95 19.42
N ASN A 430 35.89 4.97 19.88
CA ASN A 430 36.25 5.66 21.12
C ASN A 430 35.82 7.12 21.06
N GLY A 431 35.21 7.61 22.14
CA GLY A 431 34.62 8.96 22.22
C GLY A 431 33.16 9.08 21.77
N LEU A 432 32.55 8.03 21.20
CA LEU A 432 31.11 7.97 20.90
C LEU A 432 30.34 7.11 21.92
N SER A 433 29.07 7.44 22.13
CA SER A 433 28.15 6.73 23.00
C SER A 433 26.76 6.62 22.36
N LEU A 434 26.01 5.56 22.67
CA LEU A 434 24.62 5.38 22.27
C LEU A 434 23.72 5.66 23.48
N SER A 435 22.76 6.57 23.33
CA SER A 435 21.72 6.81 24.33
C SER A 435 20.61 5.75 24.26
N THR A 436 19.89 5.57 25.36
CA THR A 436 18.72 4.68 25.41
C THR A 436 17.58 5.12 24.48
N GLY A 437 17.56 6.38 24.03
CA GLY A 437 16.63 6.89 23.04
C GLY A 437 17.08 6.70 21.59
N GLY A 438 18.18 6.00 21.34
CA GLY A 438 18.68 5.72 19.99
C GLY A 438 19.63 6.76 19.43
N VAL A 439 20.16 7.69 20.23
CA VAL A 439 21.06 8.74 19.75
C VAL A 439 22.52 8.32 19.92
N ILE A 440 23.26 8.18 18.82
CA ILE A 440 24.72 8.04 18.82
C ILE A 440 25.32 9.44 18.85
N SER A 441 26.02 9.77 19.94
CA SER A 441 26.62 11.09 20.12
C SER A 441 27.97 11.06 20.83
N GLY A 442 28.78 12.10 20.61
CA GLY A 442 30.09 12.26 21.24
C GLY A 442 31.12 12.85 20.29
N THR A 443 32.40 12.69 20.61
CA THR A 443 33.51 13.20 19.79
C THR A 443 34.52 12.09 19.57
N PRO A 444 34.61 11.49 18.37
CA PRO A 444 35.47 10.35 18.15
C PRO A 444 36.94 10.80 18.07
N ASP A 445 37.86 9.98 18.58
CA ASP A 445 39.29 10.31 18.62
C ASP A 445 40.20 9.35 17.83
N GLN A 446 39.62 8.31 17.21
CA GLN A 446 40.37 7.30 16.47
C GLN A 446 39.83 7.12 15.05
N ALA A 447 40.72 7.19 14.06
CA ALA A 447 40.42 6.87 12.66
C ALA A 447 40.20 5.35 12.46
N GLY A 448 39.28 4.99 11.58
CA GLY A 448 39.06 3.60 11.16
C GLY A 448 37.66 3.34 10.63
N ILE A 449 37.45 2.10 10.18
CA ILE A 449 36.12 1.57 9.87
C ILE A 449 35.67 0.73 11.06
N PHE A 450 34.56 1.13 11.67
CA PHE A 450 34.02 0.48 12.85
C PHE A 450 32.72 -0.23 12.49
N VAL A 451 32.65 -1.51 12.84
CA VAL A 451 31.45 -2.33 12.68
C VAL A 451 30.88 -2.59 14.06
N PHE A 452 29.63 -2.22 14.29
CA PHE A 452 28.96 -2.42 15.58
C PHE A 452 27.48 -2.72 15.38
N THR A 453 26.92 -3.53 16.27
CA THR A 453 25.50 -3.88 16.23
C THR A 453 24.74 -3.07 17.27
N VAL A 454 23.74 -2.33 16.82
CA VAL A 454 22.77 -1.66 17.70
C VAL A 454 21.58 -2.58 17.90
N VAL A 455 21.09 -2.62 19.13
CA VAL A 455 19.93 -3.35 19.59
C VAL A 455 18.85 -2.35 19.98
N ALA A 456 17.63 -2.50 19.46
CA ALA A 456 16.44 -1.83 19.94
C ALA A 456 15.58 -2.85 20.68
N LYS A 457 15.18 -2.52 21.92
CA LYS A 457 14.27 -3.30 22.74
C LYS A 457 12.98 -2.54 22.94
N ASP A 458 11.83 -3.10 22.64
CA ASP A 458 10.55 -2.41 22.82
C ASP A 458 9.99 -2.56 24.25
N GLN A 459 8.80 -2.01 24.51
CA GLN A 459 8.13 -2.13 25.80
C GLN A 459 7.70 -3.58 26.12
N GLY A 460 7.34 -4.34 25.09
CA GLY A 460 6.95 -5.76 25.21
C GLY A 460 8.14 -6.67 25.55
N GLY A 461 9.36 -6.15 25.45
CA GLY A 461 10.58 -6.88 25.72
C GLY A 461 11.20 -7.53 24.49
N PHE A 462 10.61 -7.34 23.30
CA PHE A 462 11.17 -7.79 22.04
C PHE A 462 12.43 -7.01 21.73
N VAL A 463 13.32 -7.67 21.01
CA VAL A 463 14.60 -7.11 20.63
C VAL A 463 14.74 -7.25 19.13
N GLY A 464 15.26 -6.22 18.48
CA GLY A 464 15.80 -6.32 17.14
C GLY A 464 17.11 -5.57 17.01
N SER A 465 17.90 -5.93 16.01
CA SER A 465 19.25 -5.42 15.88
C SER A 465 19.65 -5.14 14.43
N TYR A 466 20.59 -4.22 14.26
CA TYR A 466 21.15 -3.90 12.96
C TYR A 466 22.66 -3.62 13.09
N GLU A 467 23.44 -4.15 12.15
CA GLU A 467 24.89 -3.96 12.07
C GLU A 467 25.20 -2.70 11.25
N TYR A 468 25.87 -1.75 11.88
CA TYR A 468 26.28 -0.49 11.29
C TYR A 468 27.77 -0.51 10.95
N VAL A 469 28.10 0.05 9.79
CA VAL A 469 29.48 0.38 9.40
C VAL A 469 29.63 1.90 9.48
N LEU A 470 30.51 2.39 10.36
CA LEU A 470 30.82 3.81 10.52
C LEU A 470 32.29 4.06 10.17
N GLY A 471 32.51 4.87 9.13
CA GLY A 471 33.82 5.45 8.86
C GLY A 471 34.10 6.61 9.80
N VAL A 472 35.25 6.58 10.46
CA VAL A 472 35.79 7.70 11.22
C VAL A 472 37.13 8.08 10.61
N GLY A 473 37.32 9.35 10.27
CA GLY A 473 38.56 9.78 9.63
C GLY A 473 38.83 11.27 9.73
N ASN A 474 39.85 11.71 9.01
CA ASN A 474 40.23 13.10 8.95
C ASN A 474 39.28 13.89 8.05
N LEU A 475 39.12 15.16 8.39
CA LEU A 475 38.52 16.15 7.49
C LEU A 475 39.57 16.65 6.52
N ARG A 476 39.32 16.49 5.23
CA ARG A 476 40.11 17.05 4.13
C ARG A 476 39.32 18.13 3.45
N THR A 477 39.95 19.25 3.14
CA THR A 477 39.26 20.41 2.55
C THR A 477 39.74 20.64 1.13
N VAL A 478 38.79 20.71 0.20
CA VAL A 478 39.03 21.17 -1.16
C VAL A 478 38.72 22.67 -1.23
N SER A 479 39.75 23.45 -1.52
CA SER A 479 39.72 24.92 -1.60
C SER A 479 40.12 25.46 -2.98
N SER A 480 40.30 24.57 -3.97
CA SER A 480 40.65 24.90 -5.35
C SER A 480 39.75 24.16 -6.34
N THR A 481 39.41 24.83 -7.45
CA THR A 481 38.66 24.23 -8.56
C THR A 481 39.56 23.53 -9.61
N SER A 482 40.88 23.56 -9.43
CA SER A 482 41.85 22.88 -10.30
C SER A 482 41.67 21.35 -10.28
N ASP A 483 42.04 20.67 -11.35
CA ASP A 483 42.16 19.19 -11.40
C ASP A 483 43.61 18.74 -11.71
N ALA A 484 44.60 19.59 -11.45
CA ALA A 484 45.99 19.23 -11.75
C ALA A 484 46.49 18.05 -10.90
N SER A 485 47.24 17.12 -11.51
CA SER A 485 47.74 15.88 -10.88
C SER A 485 48.67 16.08 -9.68
N ASN A 486 49.24 17.29 -9.52
CA ASN A 486 50.12 17.67 -8.43
C ASN A 486 49.52 18.76 -7.51
N CYS A 487 48.21 19.02 -7.58
CA CYS A 487 47.57 20.04 -6.77
C CYS A 487 47.17 19.47 -5.41
N SER A 488 47.77 19.98 -4.33
CA SER A 488 47.20 19.85 -2.98
C SER A 488 45.94 20.71 -2.87
N GLN A 489 44.95 20.31 -2.07
CA GLN A 489 43.68 21.03 -1.89
C GLN A 489 42.74 21.09 -3.11
N CYS A 490 43.01 20.32 -4.16
CA CYS A 490 42.02 20.02 -5.20
C CYS A 490 41.32 18.69 -4.92
N LEU A 491 40.17 18.45 -5.56
CA LEU A 491 39.38 17.24 -5.34
C LEU A 491 40.17 15.96 -5.62
N ARG A 492 40.83 15.85 -6.78
CA ARG A 492 41.64 14.66 -7.13
C ARG A 492 42.80 14.43 -6.17
N GLY A 493 43.50 15.50 -5.81
CA GLY A 493 44.61 15.45 -4.86
C GLY A 493 44.15 15.00 -3.47
N GLU A 494 43.03 15.51 -2.98
CA GLU A 494 42.49 15.12 -1.68
C GLU A 494 41.91 13.69 -1.68
N ILE A 495 41.32 13.21 -2.78
CA ILE A 495 40.91 11.80 -2.94
C ILE A 495 42.14 10.88 -2.91
N ALA A 496 43.22 11.24 -3.59
CA ALA A 496 44.46 10.47 -3.60
C ALA A 496 45.11 10.41 -2.21
N ALA A 497 45.05 11.51 -1.46
CA ALA A 497 45.62 11.61 -0.11
C ALA A 497 44.72 10.99 0.99
N ALA A 498 43.42 10.82 0.74
CA ALA A 498 42.46 10.29 1.70
C ALA A 498 42.80 8.86 2.14
N GLY A 499 42.50 8.54 3.40
CA GLY A 499 42.45 7.18 3.93
C GLY A 499 41.01 6.65 4.01
N ASP A 500 40.84 5.37 4.35
CA ASP A 500 39.52 4.81 4.67
C ASP A 500 38.91 5.54 5.87
N GLY A 501 37.64 5.95 5.75
CA GLY A 501 36.89 6.67 6.79
C GLY A 501 37.02 8.19 6.72
N ASP A 502 37.90 8.74 5.87
CA ASP A 502 38.06 10.20 5.72
C ASP A 502 36.78 10.86 5.15
N THR A 503 36.63 12.15 5.44
CA THR A 503 35.60 13.01 4.82
C THR A 503 36.27 14.12 4.03
N ILE A 504 35.95 14.23 2.74
CA ILE A 504 36.35 15.33 1.86
C ILE A 504 35.24 16.37 1.84
N GLN A 505 35.50 17.52 2.45
CA GLN A 505 34.63 18.69 2.41
C GLN A 505 35.08 19.63 1.30
N ILE A 506 34.19 19.91 0.36
CA ILE A 506 34.45 20.89 -0.70
C ILE A 506 33.84 22.23 -0.29
N THR A 507 34.68 23.26 -0.31
CA THR A 507 34.30 24.62 0.14
C THR A 507 34.23 25.62 -1.00
N VAL A 508 34.78 25.28 -2.17
CA VAL A 508 34.68 26.08 -3.39
C VAL A 508 33.30 25.93 -4.04
N THR A 509 32.87 26.99 -4.72
CA THR A 509 31.70 27.01 -5.60
C THR A 509 32.13 27.10 -7.07
N GLY A 510 31.20 26.96 -8.01
CA GLY A 510 31.47 27.01 -9.44
C GLY A 510 31.67 25.63 -10.05
N THR A 511 32.68 25.45 -10.90
CA THR A 511 32.91 24.18 -11.60
C THR A 511 34.34 23.67 -11.40
N ILE A 512 34.48 22.45 -10.87
CA ILE A 512 35.71 21.65 -10.96
C ILE A 512 35.66 20.94 -12.30
N THR A 513 36.54 21.29 -13.23
CA THR A 513 36.58 20.68 -14.56
C THR A 513 37.70 19.66 -14.61
N LEU A 514 37.36 18.39 -14.86
CA LEU A 514 38.33 17.31 -14.89
C LEU A 514 39.25 17.40 -16.12
N ASP A 515 40.53 17.18 -15.89
CA ASP A 515 41.53 17.08 -16.94
C ASP A 515 41.38 15.73 -17.66
N SER A 516 40.98 15.80 -18.93
CA SER A 516 40.81 14.63 -19.80
C SER A 516 42.05 13.72 -19.89
N THR A 517 43.26 14.25 -19.64
CA THR A 517 44.51 13.47 -19.65
C THR A 517 44.72 12.65 -18.38
N LEU A 518 44.03 13.00 -17.29
CA LEU A 518 44.10 12.32 -15.99
C LEU A 518 42.94 11.34 -15.80
N GLY A 519 41.86 11.50 -16.56
CA GLY A 519 40.70 10.60 -16.56
C GLY A 519 39.76 10.84 -15.38
N GLU A 520 39.00 9.80 -15.03
CA GLU A 520 37.96 9.83 -14.00
C GLU A 520 38.51 9.93 -12.56
N LEU A 521 37.63 10.23 -11.60
CA LEU A 521 37.92 10.13 -10.17
C LEU A 521 37.60 8.71 -9.68
N LEU A 522 38.63 7.86 -9.60
CA LEU A 522 38.53 6.53 -9.01
C LEU A 522 38.45 6.63 -7.48
N ILE A 523 37.40 6.06 -6.90
CA ILE A 523 37.21 5.94 -5.45
C ILE A 523 37.44 4.48 -5.06
N ASP A 524 38.61 4.21 -4.49
CA ASP A 524 39.09 2.89 -4.06
C ASP A 524 39.12 2.73 -2.53
N LYS A 525 38.49 3.67 -1.81
CA LYS A 525 38.44 3.76 -0.35
C LYS A 525 37.01 3.93 0.14
N ASN A 526 36.78 3.61 1.40
CA ASN A 526 35.58 4.03 2.10
C ASN A 526 35.67 5.52 2.39
N LEU A 527 34.80 6.33 1.78
CA LEU A 527 34.99 7.79 1.72
C LEU A 527 33.66 8.55 1.75
N ALA A 528 33.62 9.67 2.45
CA ALA A 528 32.55 10.66 2.32
C ALA A 528 33.04 11.87 1.50
N ILE A 529 32.24 12.34 0.54
CA ILE A 529 32.49 13.55 -0.26
C ILE A 529 31.29 14.48 -0.09
N VAL A 530 31.52 15.63 0.53
CA VAL A 530 30.48 16.58 0.92
C VAL A 530 30.71 17.89 0.17
N GLY A 531 29.80 18.22 -0.73
CA GLY A 531 29.76 19.48 -1.45
C GLY A 531 29.06 20.61 -0.69
N PRO A 532 29.21 21.86 -1.16
CA PRO A 532 28.55 23.02 -0.55
C PRO A 532 27.03 23.09 -0.85
N GLY A 533 26.56 22.32 -1.84
CA GLY A 533 25.19 22.35 -2.36
C GLY A 533 25.19 22.04 -3.86
N ALA A 534 24.21 21.26 -4.35
CA ALA A 534 24.17 20.87 -5.76
C ALA A 534 23.98 22.08 -6.70
N ASP A 535 23.32 23.13 -6.23
CA ASP A 535 23.15 24.41 -6.90
C ASP A 535 24.44 25.28 -6.90
N GLN A 536 25.42 24.95 -6.07
CA GLN A 536 26.62 25.76 -5.85
C GLN A 536 27.88 25.20 -6.51
N LEU A 537 28.00 23.88 -6.66
CA LEU A 537 29.20 23.25 -7.20
C LEU A 537 28.90 22.13 -8.19
N THR A 538 29.53 22.24 -9.36
CA THR A 538 29.58 21.20 -10.38
C THR A 538 30.96 20.53 -10.42
N VAL A 539 31.00 19.20 -10.36
CA VAL A 539 32.17 18.40 -10.75
C VAL A 539 31.91 17.89 -12.16
N SER A 540 32.70 18.36 -13.12
CA SER A 540 32.45 18.16 -14.54
C SER A 540 33.48 17.31 -15.24
N GLY A 541 33.04 16.27 -15.97
CA GLY A 541 33.90 15.43 -16.81
C GLY A 541 34.34 16.09 -18.13
N ASN A 542 33.98 17.36 -18.34
CA ASN A 542 34.37 18.20 -19.46
C ASN A 542 34.05 17.62 -20.86
N ASN A 543 32.98 16.85 -20.97
CA ASN A 543 32.61 16.07 -22.15
C ASN A 543 33.75 15.19 -22.68
N ALA A 544 34.63 14.72 -21.79
CA ALA A 544 35.84 13.99 -22.18
C ALA A 544 36.09 12.72 -21.37
N THR A 545 35.68 12.69 -20.11
CA THR A 545 35.86 11.53 -19.22
C THR A 545 34.64 11.31 -18.35
N ARG A 546 34.48 10.09 -17.82
CA ARG A 546 33.59 9.82 -16.70
C ARG A 546 33.98 10.68 -15.49
N VAL A 547 33.02 11.04 -14.65
CA VAL A 547 33.30 11.82 -13.42
C VAL A 547 33.77 10.91 -12.28
N PHE A 548 32.94 9.97 -11.83
CA PHE A 548 33.25 9.09 -10.69
C PHE A 548 33.19 7.60 -11.05
N ASN A 549 34.14 6.83 -10.53
CA ASN A 549 34.13 5.37 -10.57
C ASN A 549 34.29 4.80 -9.15
N ILE A 550 33.26 4.12 -8.64
CA ILE A 550 33.23 3.56 -7.30
C ILE A 550 33.58 2.07 -7.36
N SER A 551 34.70 1.72 -6.72
CA SER A 551 35.23 0.35 -6.72
C SER A 551 34.35 -0.61 -5.93
N SER A 552 34.35 -1.89 -6.34
CA SER A 552 33.66 -2.97 -5.61
C SER A 552 34.17 -3.12 -4.18
N GLY A 553 33.27 -3.43 -3.24
CA GLY A 553 33.57 -3.58 -1.82
C GLY A 553 33.85 -2.28 -1.07
N LYS A 554 33.65 -1.11 -1.70
CA LYS A 554 33.83 0.21 -1.06
C LYS A 554 32.49 0.85 -0.73
N THR A 555 32.44 1.53 0.41
CA THR A 555 31.28 2.30 0.89
C THR A 555 31.56 3.77 0.72
N VAL A 556 30.81 4.43 -0.16
CA VAL A 556 31.01 5.83 -0.52
C VAL A 556 29.74 6.63 -0.28
N GLN A 557 29.88 7.81 0.30
CA GLN A 557 28.79 8.77 0.51
C GLN A 557 29.09 10.04 -0.27
N ILE A 558 28.16 10.49 -1.11
CA ILE A 558 28.29 11.74 -1.87
C ILE A 558 27.08 12.63 -1.59
N SER A 559 27.31 13.87 -1.20
CA SER A 559 26.23 14.82 -0.93
C SER A 559 26.49 16.22 -1.47
N GLY A 560 25.42 16.93 -1.85
CA GLY A 560 25.49 18.35 -2.17
C GLY A 560 26.33 18.72 -3.40
N LEU A 561 26.32 17.89 -4.45
CA LEU A 561 27.09 18.12 -5.68
C LEU A 561 26.22 18.01 -6.93
N THR A 562 26.51 18.82 -7.94
CA THR A 562 26.17 18.52 -9.33
C THR A 562 27.30 17.75 -9.99
N ILE A 563 26.99 16.63 -10.65
CA ILE A 563 27.91 15.74 -11.35
C ILE A 563 27.54 15.79 -12.83
N ALA A 564 28.38 16.40 -13.66
CA ALA A 564 27.93 16.80 -15.00
C ALA A 564 28.92 16.64 -16.15
N ASN A 565 28.38 16.63 -17.36
CA ASN A 565 29.14 16.59 -18.61
C ASN A 565 30.22 15.50 -18.63
N GLY A 566 29.95 14.35 -18.02
CA GLY A 566 30.79 13.18 -18.15
C GLY A 566 30.59 12.50 -19.51
N LEU A 567 31.65 11.94 -20.08
CA LEU A 567 31.58 11.23 -21.36
C LEU A 567 32.33 9.89 -21.31
N THR A 568 31.71 8.83 -21.82
CA THR A 568 32.38 7.57 -22.16
C THR A 568 32.09 7.18 -23.61
N SER A 569 33.05 6.57 -24.31
CA SER A 569 32.88 6.25 -25.74
C SER A 569 32.17 4.91 -26.00
N PHE A 570 32.39 3.91 -25.14
CA PHE A 570 31.83 2.55 -25.30
C PHE A 570 31.38 1.91 -23.99
N ASP A 571 31.61 2.60 -22.87
CA ASP A 571 31.36 2.07 -21.52
C ASP A 571 30.11 2.70 -20.91
N SER A 572 29.62 2.15 -19.81
CA SER A 572 28.43 2.61 -19.11
C SER A 572 28.76 3.67 -18.04
N GLY A 573 27.77 4.46 -17.61
CA GLY A 573 27.93 5.43 -16.52
C GLY A 573 28.75 6.65 -16.93
N GLY A 574 28.18 7.57 -17.71
CA GLY A 574 28.87 8.79 -18.14
C GLY A 574 29.22 9.70 -16.97
N GLY A 575 28.30 9.87 -16.01
CA GLY A 575 28.58 10.58 -14.76
C GLY A 575 29.24 9.65 -13.73
N ILE A 576 28.58 8.53 -13.43
CA ILE A 576 28.96 7.63 -12.33
C ILE A 576 28.91 6.17 -12.79
N LEU A 577 29.98 5.43 -12.51
CA LEU A 577 29.98 3.96 -12.53
C LEU A 577 30.09 3.46 -11.09
N ASN A 578 29.11 2.66 -10.62
CA ASN A 578 29.10 2.11 -9.27
C ASN A 578 29.13 0.58 -9.26
N ALA A 579 30.21 0.01 -8.75
CA ALA A 579 30.33 -1.40 -8.41
C ALA A 579 30.36 -1.67 -6.89
N GLY A 580 30.41 -0.62 -6.07
CA GLY A 580 30.42 -0.68 -4.60
C GLY A 580 29.06 -0.38 -3.97
N THR A 581 29.09 0.14 -2.75
CA THR A 581 27.92 0.67 -2.03
C THR A 581 27.99 2.19 -2.04
N LEU A 582 27.10 2.82 -2.80
CA LEU A 582 27.04 4.28 -2.97
C LEU A 582 25.75 4.83 -2.36
N THR A 583 25.88 5.81 -1.46
CA THR A 583 24.76 6.62 -0.97
C THR A 583 24.90 8.04 -1.52
N MET A 584 23.84 8.54 -2.15
CA MET A 584 23.77 9.90 -2.69
C MET A 584 22.63 10.68 -2.03
N THR A 585 22.93 11.90 -1.55
CA THR A 585 21.94 12.77 -0.89
C THR A 585 22.03 14.21 -1.39
N ASN A 586 20.91 14.81 -1.79
CA ASN A 586 20.86 16.20 -2.26
C ASN A 586 21.86 16.46 -3.42
N CYS A 587 21.95 15.53 -4.38
CA CYS A 587 22.84 15.62 -5.53
C CYS A 587 22.07 15.76 -6.84
N THR A 588 22.71 16.36 -7.84
CA THR A 588 22.22 16.40 -9.22
C THR A 588 23.20 15.66 -10.13
N VAL A 589 22.72 14.79 -11.01
CA VAL A 589 23.52 14.14 -12.07
C VAL A 589 22.97 14.61 -13.40
N SER A 590 23.72 15.43 -14.14
CA SER A 590 23.17 16.10 -15.33
C SER A 590 24.08 16.25 -16.55
N GLY A 591 23.51 16.21 -17.75
CA GLY A 591 24.27 16.44 -18.99
C GLY A 591 25.34 15.39 -19.29
N ASN A 592 25.29 14.22 -18.65
CA ASN A 592 26.29 13.17 -18.86
C ASN A 592 25.89 12.24 -20.00
N ILE A 593 26.88 11.79 -20.78
CA ILE A 593 26.67 10.94 -21.96
C ILE A 593 27.49 9.66 -21.83
N ALA A 594 26.85 8.51 -22.06
CA ALA A 594 27.54 7.22 -22.14
C ALA A 594 27.43 6.59 -23.53
N GLY A 595 28.52 6.03 -24.03
CA GLY A 595 28.49 5.19 -25.23
C GLY A 595 27.76 3.87 -24.99
N GLY A 596 27.87 3.34 -23.77
CA GLY A 596 27.11 2.21 -23.24
C GLY A 596 25.80 2.63 -22.56
N ALA A 597 25.43 1.95 -21.48
CA ALA A 597 24.18 2.19 -20.74
C ALA A 597 24.36 3.19 -19.58
N GLY A 598 23.27 3.77 -19.07
CA GLY A 598 23.33 4.64 -17.89
C GLY A 598 24.07 5.94 -18.18
N GLY A 599 23.49 6.82 -19.00
CA GLY A 599 24.14 8.08 -19.40
C GLY A 599 24.60 8.90 -18.19
N GLY A 600 23.73 9.01 -17.17
CA GLY A 600 24.07 9.57 -15.87
C GLY A 600 24.79 8.55 -14.99
N ILE A 601 24.12 7.45 -14.66
CA ILE A 601 24.56 6.49 -13.65
C ILE A 601 24.44 5.06 -14.17
N SER A 602 25.50 4.27 -14.00
CA SER A 602 25.46 2.81 -14.16
C SER A 602 25.75 2.13 -12.83
N ASN A 603 24.79 1.36 -12.32
CA ASN A 603 24.87 0.67 -11.03
C ASN A 603 24.85 -0.85 -11.19
N SER A 604 25.96 -1.50 -10.84
CA SER A 604 26.05 -2.96 -10.66
C SER A 604 26.22 -3.38 -9.19
N GLY A 605 26.47 -2.42 -8.30
CA GLY A 605 26.52 -2.62 -6.86
C GLY A 605 25.21 -2.23 -6.16
N THR A 606 25.33 -1.57 -5.02
CA THR A 606 24.19 -1.02 -4.27
C THR A 606 24.21 0.49 -4.36
N LEU A 607 23.08 1.09 -4.77
CA LEU A 607 22.90 2.53 -4.85
C LEU A 607 21.64 2.95 -4.07
N THR A 608 21.83 3.87 -3.12
CA THR A 608 20.73 4.53 -2.41
C THR A 608 20.74 6.02 -2.75
N MET A 609 19.61 6.55 -3.18
CA MET A 609 19.45 7.96 -3.56
C MET A 609 18.34 8.60 -2.74
N THR A 610 18.61 9.75 -2.13
CA THR A 610 17.62 10.54 -1.38
C THR A 610 17.68 12.01 -1.79
N ASN A 611 16.53 12.59 -2.17
CA ASN A 611 16.43 13.99 -2.61
C ASN A 611 17.39 14.33 -3.77
N CYS A 612 17.57 13.39 -4.70
CA CYS A 612 18.49 13.55 -5.82
C CYS A 612 17.74 13.81 -7.14
N THR A 613 18.39 14.52 -8.06
CA THR A 613 17.90 14.74 -9.43
C THR A 613 18.83 14.08 -10.44
N VAL A 614 18.30 13.32 -11.39
CA VAL A 614 19.04 12.79 -12.55
C VAL A 614 18.40 13.34 -13.81
N SER A 615 19.07 14.28 -14.47
CA SER A 615 18.44 15.05 -15.56
C SER A 615 19.29 15.26 -16.79
N GLU A 616 18.68 15.33 -17.97
CA GLU A 616 19.38 15.70 -19.21
C GLU A 616 20.59 14.82 -19.56
N ASN A 617 20.63 13.59 -19.06
CA ASN A 617 21.67 12.63 -19.40
C ASN A 617 21.26 11.83 -20.64
N GLY A 618 22.22 11.21 -21.32
CA GLY A 618 21.87 10.29 -22.38
C GLY A 618 22.88 9.27 -22.85
N THR A 619 22.48 8.47 -23.82
CA THR A 619 23.28 7.37 -24.36
C THR A 619 23.38 7.40 -25.89
N GLY A 620 24.46 6.81 -26.42
CA GLY A 620 24.64 6.57 -27.86
C GLY A 620 23.63 5.57 -28.45
N SER A 621 23.76 5.26 -29.75
CA SER A 621 22.79 4.52 -30.59
C SER A 621 22.51 3.04 -30.22
N GLY A 622 22.89 2.58 -29.03
CA GLY A 622 22.63 1.21 -28.56
C GLY A 622 22.57 1.00 -27.04
N GLY A 623 22.74 2.05 -26.23
CA GLY A 623 22.76 1.94 -24.77
C GLY A 623 21.41 2.27 -24.12
N GLY A 624 20.94 1.48 -23.16
CA GLY A 624 19.69 1.72 -22.40
C GLY A 624 19.88 2.56 -21.13
N GLY A 625 18.81 3.20 -20.66
CA GLY A 625 18.81 4.00 -19.44
C GLY A 625 19.55 5.32 -19.60
N GLY A 626 19.00 6.25 -20.37
CA GLY A 626 19.59 7.58 -20.60
C GLY A 626 20.00 8.27 -19.29
N GLY A 627 19.16 8.17 -18.26
CA GLY A 627 19.48 8.61 -16.90
C GLY A 627 20.25 7.55 -16.11
N ILE A 628 19.58 6.44 -15.81
CA ILE A 628 20.08 5.41 -14.88
C ILE A 628 19.98 4.03 -15.52
N TYR A 629 21.05 3.25 -15.42
CA TYR A 629 21.06 1.82 -15.69
C TYR A 629 21.35 1.06 -14.38
N ASN A 630 20.45 0.15 -14.01
CA ASN A 630 20.57 -0.65 -12.79
C ASN A 630 20.58 -2.15 -13.12
N ASP A 631 21.67 -2.83 -12.75
CA ASP A 631 21.82 -4.29 -12.78
C ASP A 631 21.95 -4.86 -11.35
N GLY A 632 22.26 -4.01 -10.37
CA GLY A 632 22.34 -4.33 -8.95
C GLY A 632 21.09 -3.94 -8.16
N THR A 633 21.29 -3.35 -6.98
CA THR A 633 20.20 -2.85 -6.11
C THR A 633 20.15 -1.33 -6.16
N LEU A 634 18.99 -0.76 -6.47
CA LEU A 634 18.73 0.66 -6.48
C LEU A 634 17.52 1.00 -5.60
N THR A 635 17.73 1.86 -4.61
CA THR A 635 16.67 2.43 -3.77
C THR A 635 16.63 3.95 -3.98
N MET A 636 15.45 4.47 -4.29
CA MET A 636 15.23 5.89 -4.53
C MET A 636 14.12 6.42 -3.63
N LYS A 637 14.39 7.53 -2.94
CA LYS A 637 13.41 8.24 -2.10
C LYS A 637 13.41 9.73 -2.41
N ASN A 638 12.23 10.31 -2.63
CA ASN A 638 12.06 11.73 -2.93
C ASN A 638 12.96 12.21 -4.10
N CYS A 639 13.15 11.38 -5.12
CA CYS A 639 14.06 11.68 -6.24
C CYS A 639 13.29 12.05 -7.52
N THR A 640 13.96 12.79 -8.40
CA THR A 640 13.44 13.15 -9.73
C THR A 640 14.36 12.61 -10.83
N VAL A 641 13.82 11.92 -11.83
CA VAL A 641 14.54 11.50 -13.04
C VAL A 641 13.87 12.14 -14.24
N SER A 642 14.51 13.15 -14.86
CA SER A 642 13.82 13.95 -15.87
C SER A 642 14.63 14.36 -17.11
N GLY A 643 13.98 14.45 -18.26
CA GLY A 643 14.61 14.96 -19.49
C GLY A 643 15.79 14.11 -19.99
N ASN A 644 15.92 12.86 -19.55
CA ASN A 644 16.99 11.98 -20.01
C ASN A 644 16.61 11.33 -21.34
N SER A 645 17.60 11.06 -22.18
CA SER A 645 17.39 10.56 -23.54
C SER A 645 18.26 9.35 -23.87
N ALA A 646 17.77 8.40 -24.64
CA ALA A 646 18.58 7.25 -25.06
C ALA A 646 18.44 6.96 -26.55
N GLY A 647 19.52 6.48 -27.17
CA GLY A 647 19.52 6.00 -28.55
C GLY A 647 18.90 4.61 -28.74
N GLY A 648 18.87 3.79 -27.68
CA GLY A 648 18.25 2.46 -27.62
C GLY A 648 17.85 2.10 -26.17
N GLY A 649 17.10 1.04 -25.91
CA GLY A 649 16.60 0.74 -24.54
C GLY A 649 15.69 1.87 -24.02
N SER A 650 15.74 2.22 -22.72
CA SER A 650 14.89 3.25 -22.10
C SER A 650 15.50 4.65 -21.96
N GLY A 651 14.66 5.69 -21.97
CA GLY A 651 15.08 7.09 -21.84
C GLY A 651 15.47 7.48 -20.42
N GLY A 652 14.63 7.17 -19.42
CA GLY A 652 14.86 7.52 -18.02
C GLY A 652 15.69 6.47 -17.27
N ILE A 653 15.02 5.40 -16.84
CA ILE A 653 15.60 4.34 -16.01
C ILE A 653 15.53 3.00 -16.74
N SER A 654 16.62 2.24 -16.74
CA SER A 654 16.67 0.86 -17.20
C SER A 654 17.00 -0.05 -16.02
N ASN A 655 16.00 -0.71 -15.45
CA ASN A 655 16.20 -1.74 -14.44
C ASN A 655 16.37 -3.11 -15.13
N ASN A 656 17.62 -3.47 -15.43
CA ASN A 656 17.95 -4.70 -16.13
C ASN A 656 18.26 -5.82 -15.12
N LYS A 657 17.33 -6.75 -14.89
CA LYS A 657 17.47 -7.87 -13.92
C LYS A 657 17.71 -7.47 -12.45
N GLY A 658 18.01 -6.20 -12.17
CA GLY A 658 18.22 -5.66 -10.83
C GLY A 658 16.93 -5.48 -10.03
N THR A 659 17.10 -5.03 -8.79
CA THR A 659 16.01 -4.64 -7.90
C THR A 659 15.95 -3.12 -7.83
N LEU A 660 14.79 -2.55 -8.15
CA LEU A 660 14.50 -1.13 -8.06
C LEU A 660 13.32 -0.89 -7.12
N THR A 661 13.56 -0.10 -6.07
CA THR A 661 12.53 0.37 -5.13
C THR A 661 12.44 1.89 -5.18
N MET A 662 11.24 2.42 -5.37
CA MET A 662 10.99 3.86 -5.47
C MET A 662 9.88 4.28 -4.49
N GLU A 663 10.14 5.33 -3.72
CA GLU A 663 9.19 5.96 -2.79
C GLU A 663 9.15 7.47 -3.04
N ASN A 664 7.95 8.04 -3.23
CA ASN A 664 7.75 9.48 -3.42
C ASN A 664 8.60 10.08 -4.56
N CYS A 665 8.83 9.32 -5.63
CA CYS A 665 9.71 9.72 -6.74
C CYS A 665 8.92 10.15 -7.98
N THR A 666 9.57 10.95 -8.84
CA THR A 666 9.00 11.38 -10.13
C THR A 666 9.91 11.01 -11.29
N VAL A 667 9.35 10.39 -12.34
CA VAL A 667 10.05 10.10 -13.60
C VAL A 667 9.35 10.83 -14.73
N SER A 668 9.96 11.89 -15.27
CA SER A 668 9.26 12.78 -16.21
C SER A 668 10.03 13.28 -17.43
N GLY A 669 9.34 13.46 -18.55
CA GLY A 669 9.94 14.07 -19.75
C GLY A 669 11.12 13.28 -20.36
N ASN A 670 11.28 11.99 -20.03
CA ASN A 670 12.36 11.18 -20.58
C ASN A 670 11.96 10.63 -21.96
N SER A 671 12.93 10.45 -22.86
CA SER A 671 12.66 10.11 -24.25
C SER A 671 13.57 9.02 -24.80
N VAL A 672 13.03 8.20 -25.70
CA VAL A 672 13.83 7.22 -26.43
C VAL A 672 13.29 6.96 -27.84
N VAL A 673 14.19 6.65 -28.75
CA VAL A 673 13.84 6.31 -30.14
C VAL A 673 13.04 5.01 -30.23
N TYR A 674 13.28 4.03 -29.36
CA TYR A 674 12.71 2.68 -29.50
C TYR A 674 11.74 2.25 -28.38
N VAL A 675 12.15 1.92 -27.16
CA VAL A 675 11.25 1.26 -26.17
C VAL A 675 11.42 1.85 -24.77
N ALA A 676 10.34 2.17 -24.05
CA ALA A 676 10.36 2.62 -22.65
C ALA A 676 10.87 4.06 -22.45
N GLY A 677 10.02 5.07 -22.66
CA GLY A 677 10.40 6.48 -22.49
C GLY A 677 10.87 6.77 -21.06
N GLY A 678 10.04 6.42 -20.07
CA GLY A 678 10.33 6.61 -18.65
C GLY A 678 11.17 5.47 -18.07
N ILE A 679 10.56 4.31 -17.87
CA ILE A 679 11.17 3.17 -17.17
C ILE A 679 11.07 1.89 -18.00
N SER A 680 12.19 1.24 -18.28
CA SER A 680 12.22 -0.16 -18.71
C SER A 680 12.51 -1.05 -17.51
N ASN A 681 11.63 -2.00 -17.24
CA ASN A 681 11.81 -3.00 -16.20
C ASN A 681 11.90 -4.41 -16.79
N SER A 682 13.02 -5.08 -16.54
CA SER A 682 13.20 -6.52 -16.77
C SER A 682 13.60 -7.30 -15.51
N GLY A 683 13.66 -6.61 -14.35
CA GLY A 683 13.92 -7.19 -13.02
C GLY A 683 12.70 -7.04 -12.11
N VAL A 684 12.95 -6.64 -10.86
CA VAL A 684 11.89 -6.33 -9.88
C VAL A 684 11.79 -4.82 -9.68
N LEU A 685 10.62 -4.26 -9.93
CA LEU A 685 10.29 -2.86 -9.71
C LEU A 685 9.15 -2.74 -8.71
N THR A 686 9.39 -2.05 -7.60
CA THR A 686 8.37 -1.68 -6.62
C THR A 686 8.28 -0.16 -6.53
N MET A 687 7.07 0.38 -6.69
CA MET A 687 6.80 1.81 -6.67
C MET A 687 5.67 2.13 -5.70
N THR A 688 5.90 3.13 -4.86
CA THR A 688 4.92 3.63 -3.89
C THR A 688 4.88 5.16 -3.94
N ASN A 689 3.68 5.74 -4.03
CA ASN A 689 3.49 7.20 -4.05
C ASN A 689 4.31 7.89 -5.14
N CYS A 690 4.47 7.24 -6.30
CA CYS A 690 5.32 7.74 -7.38
C CYS A 690 4.50 8.29 -8.53
N THR A 691 5.09 9.25 -9.26
CA THR A 691 4.50 9.84 -10.46
C THR A 691 5.38 9.56 -11.69
N VAL A 692 4.78 9.09 -12.79
CA VAL A 692 5.47 8.88 -14.08
C VAL A 692 4.76 9.67 -15.17
N SER A 693 5.41 10.69 -15.75
CA SER A 693 4.71 11.61 -16.64
C SER A 693 5.46 12.24 -17.79
N GLY A 694 4.77 12.54 -18.89
CA GLY A 694 5.38 13.24 -20.03
C GLY A 694 6.51 12.48 -20.73
N ASN A 695 6.67 11.18 -20.47
CA ASN A 695 7.73 10.38 -21.08
C ASN A 695 7.31 9.91 -22.48
N SER A 696 8.27 9.74 -23.38
CA SER A 696 8.01 9.43 -24.79
C SER A 696 8.88 8.31 -25.34
N ALA A 697 8.26 7.40 -26.11
CA ALA A 697 8.94 6.33 -26.83
C ALA A 697 8.49 6.26 -28.29
N GLY A 698 9.42 6.10 -29.23
CA GLY A 698 9.08 5.90 -30.64
C GLY A 698 8.35 4.56 -30.92
N GLY A 699 8.54 3.55 -30.08
CA GLY A 699 7.90 2.24 -30.17
C GLY A 699 6.87 1.99 -29.06
N TYR A 700 7.26 1.31 -27.97
CA TYR A 700 6.36 0.84 -26.91
C TYR A 700 6.69 1.45 -25.54
N GLY A 701 5.70 1.54 -24.64
CA GLY A 701 5.93 1.87 -23.23
C GLY A 701 6.35 3.31 -23.01
N GLY A 702 5.49 4.29 -23.27
CA GLY A 702 5.86 5.71 -23.11
C GLY A 702 6.31 6.01 -21.68
N GLY A 703 5.49 5.64 -20.70
CA GLY A 703 5.80 5.75 -19.28
C GLY A 703 6.65 4.58 -18.79
N ILE A 704 6.09 3.37 -18.80
CA ILE A 704 6.73 2.16 -18.27
C ILE A 704 6.61 1.04 -19.30
N ALA A 705 7.71 0.36 -19.63
CA ALA A 705 7.68 -0.94 -20.27
C ALA A 705 8.08 -2.02 -19.26
N ASN A 706 7.15 -2.92 -18.95
CA ASN A 706 7.43 -4.10 -18.14
C ASN A 706 7.58 -5.30 -19.09
N ALA A 707 8.82 -5.62 -19.41
CA ALA A 707 9.13 -6.56 -20.48
C ALA A 707 10.41 -7.35 -20.20
N LYS A 708 10.40 -8.60 -20.66
CA LYS A 708 11.53 -9.52 -20.56
C LYS A 708 12.63 -9.07 -21.52
N THR A 709 13.87 -8.96 -21.05
CA THR A 709 15.05 -8.93 -21.92
C THR A 709 15.70 -10.32 -21.93
N GLY A 710 15.59 -11.05 -23.05
CA GLY A 710 16.22 -12.36 -23.22
C GLY A 710 15.53 -13.55 -22.51
N PHE A 711 16.30 -14.52 -22.04
CA PHE A 711 15.81 -15.81 -21.50
C PHE A 711 15.71 -15.87 -19.95
N GLY A 712 15.46 -14.74 -19.26
CA GLY A 712 15.38 -14.64 -17.79
C GLY A 712 13.98 -14.79 -17.14
N SER A 713 13.93 -14.61 -15.81
CA SER A 713 12.69 -14.51 -15.00
C SER A 713 11.77 -13.39 -15.48
N TRP A 714 10.48 -13.51 -15.18
CA TRP A 714 9.47 -12.53 -15.58
C TRP A 714 9.67 -11.20 -14.84
N ALA A 715 9.64 -10.10 -15.59
CA ALA A 715 9.68 -8.77 -15.01
C ALA A 715 8.48 -8.59 -14.06
N THR A 716 8.74 -8.15 -12.84
CA THR A 716 7.70 -7.90 -11.83
C THR A 716 7.60 -6.40 -11.59
N LEU A 717 6.41 -5.86 -11.76
CA LEU A 717 6.08 -4.47 -11.45
C LEU A 717 4.96 -4.43 -10.40
N ARG A 718 5.23 -3.79 -9.26
CA ARG A 718 4.28 -3.60 -8.16
C ARG A 718 4.09 -2.11 -7.95
N MET A 719 2.86 -1.63 -8.11
CA MET A 719 2.52 -0.22 -7.96
C MET A 719 1.45 -0.07 -6.89
N THR A 720 1.67 0.88 -5.99
CA THR A 720 0.72 1.24 -4.94
C THR A 720 0.64 2.74 -4.84
N ASN A 721 -0.56 3.31 -4.90
CA ASN A 721 -0.77 4.76 -4.80
C ASN A 721 0.09 5.52 -5.82
N CYS A 722 0.08 5.13 -7.10
CA CYS A 722 0.93 5.74 -8.12
C CYS A 722 0.08 6.43 -9.19
N THR A 723 0.66 7.42 -9.87
CA THR A 723 0.00 8.12 -10.99
C THR A 723 0.89 8.05 -12.24
N VAL A 724 0.38 7.47 -13.31
CA VAL A 724 1.04 7.42 -14.63
C VAL A 724 0.21 8.26 -15.60
N SER A 725 0.73 9.41 -16.04
CA SER A 725 -0.07 10.36 -16.82
C SER A 725 0.69 11.13 -17.88
N GLY A 726 0.08 11.41 -19.04
CA GLY A 726 0.69 12.28 -20.06
C GLY A 726 1.82 11.63 -20.86
N ASN A 727 1.93 10.30 -20.85
CA ASN A 727 3.02 9.58 -21.53
C ASN A 727 2.63 9.20 -22.97
N SER A 728 3.61 8.97 -23.84
CA SER A 728 3.38 8.71 -25.28
C SER A 728 4.22 7.55 -25.82
N ALA A 729 3.58 6.67 -26.60
CA ALA A 729 4.24 5.62 -27.35
C ALA A 729 3.76 5.62 -28.81
N GLY A 730 4.66 5.40 -29.76
CA GLY A 730 4.33 5.35 -31.19
C GLY A 730 3.47 4.15 -31.60
N ILE A 731 3.48 3.05 -30.82
CA ILE A 731 2.77 1.82 -31.13
C ILE A 731 1.76 1.43 -30.04
N ARG A 732 2.20 1.18 -28.80
CA ARG A 732 1.33 0.72 -27.70
C ARG A 732 1.91 1.04 -26.31
N GLY A 733 1.03 1.18 -25.33
CA GLY A 733 1.36 1.35 -23.92
C GLY A 733 1.94 2.73 -23.69
N GLY A 734 1.21 3.77 -24.06
CA GLY A 734 1.58 5.15 -23.77
C GLY A 734 1.87 5.32 -22.29
N GLY A 735 0.99 4.87 -21.40
CA GLY A 735 1.23 4.78 -19.96
C GLY A 735 2.11 3.59 -19.60
N ILE A 736 1.54 2.38 -19.65
CA ILE A 736 2.22 1.12 -19.32
C ILE A 736 2.13 0.15 -20.50
N ASP A 737 3.26 -0.49 -20.82
CA ASP A 737 3.31 -1.61 -21.75
C ASP A 737 3.65 -2.92 -21.04
N LEU A 738 2.75 -3.90 -21.17
CA LEU A 738 2.86 -5.27 -20.66
C LEU A 738 3.09 -6.24 -21.81
N THR A 739 4.30 -6.18 -22.37
CA THR A 739 4.72 -7.14 -23.38
C THR A 739 4.92 -8.54 -22.77
N SER A 740 5.46 -8.65 -21.55
CA SER A 740 5.61 -9.91 -20.81
C SER A 740 5.95 -9.65 -19.33
N GLY A 741 5.43 -10.43 -18.38
CA GLY A 741 5.73 -10.26 -16.96
C GLY A 741 4.48 -10.13 -16.09
N MET A 742 4.65 -9.97 -14.78
CA MET A 742 3.54 -9.80 -13.84
C MET A 742 3.43 -8.35 -13.39
N VAL A 743 2.20 -7.84 -13.35
CA VAL A 743 1.89 -6.52 -12.78
C VAL A 743 0.85 -6.64 -11.68
N THR A 744 1.11 -5.98 -10.55
CA THR A 744 0.12 -5.78 -9.48
C THR A 744 -0.12 -4.28 -9.34
N LEU A 745 -1.37 -3.85 -9.55
CA LEU A 745 -1.78 -2.44 -9.42
C LEU A 745 -2.76 -2.30 -8.26
N LYS A 746 -2.46 -1.39 -7.33
CA LYS A 746 -3.39 -1.04 -6.24
C LYS A 746 -3.47 0.47 -6.09
N ASN A 747 -4.69 1.01 -5.96
CA ASN A 747 -4.90 2.46 -5.78
C ASN A 747 -4.10 3.29 -6.80
N THR A 748 -4.03 2.85 -8.07
CA THR A 748 -3.15 3.48 -9.08
C THR A 748 -3.97 4.12 -10.19
N ILE A 749 -3.57 5.33 -10.61
CA ILE A 749 -4.11 6.04 -11.77
C ILE A 749 -3.22 5.80 -12.98
N ILE A 750 -3.81 5.45 -14.13
CA ILE A 750 -3.15 5.43 -15.44
C ILE A 750 -4.07 6.17 -16.43
N ALA A 751 -3.64 7.32 -16.93
CA ALA A 751 -4.51 8.18 -17.72
C ALA A 751 -3.75 9.10 -18.67
N ASN A 752 -4.48 9.85 -19.49
CA ASN A 752 -3.99 10.94 -20.33
C ASN A 752 -2.81 10.55 -21.22
N SER A 753 -2.72 9.29 -21.63
CA SER A 753 -1.67 8.86 -22.55
C SER A 753 -1.92 9.46 -23.92
N THR A 754 -1.01 10.32 -24.39
CA THR A 754 -1.23 11.12 -25.61
C THR A 754 -1.11 10.30 -26.91
N SER A 755 -0.51 9.10 -26.84
CA SER A 755 -0.47 8.11 -27.92
C SER A 755 -0.15 6.72 -27.37
N GLY A 756 -0.71 5.67 -28.00
CA GLY A 756 -0.44 4.26 -27.64
C GLY A 756 -1.37 3.66 -26.57
N GLY A 757 -2.33 4.43 -26.04
CA GLY A 757 -3.28 3.99 -25.01
C GLY A 757 -2.68 3.92 -23.60
N ASP A 758 -3.51 3.85 -22.57
CA ASP A 758 -3.05 3.90 -21.17
C ASP A 758 -2.29 2.65 -20.74
N CYS A 759 -2.82 1.48 -21.05
CA CYS A 759 -2.17 0.21 -20.74
C CYS A 759 -2.34 -0.85 -21.82
N GLY A 760 -1.24 -1.14 -22.50
CA GLY A 760 -1.18 -2.17 -23.52
C GLY A 760 -0.82 -3.54 -22.95
N GLN A 761 -1.55 -4.59 -23.35
CA GLN A 761 -1.25 -5.98 -22.97
C GLN A 761 -1.12 -6.86 -24.22
N LEU A 762 0.07 -7.45 -24.44
CA LEU A 762 0.29 -8.45 -25.51
C LEU A 762 0.58 -9.85 -24.98
N GLY A 763 1.10 -9.97 -23.76
CA GLY A 763 1.49 -11.27 -23.18
C GLY A 763 1.87 -11.24 -21.69
N GLY A 764 1.83 -10.08 -21.03
CA GLY A 764 1.93 -9.99 -19.57
C GLY A 764 0.63 -10.36 -18.85
N THR A 765 0.73 -10.65 -17.56
CA THR A 765 -0.41 -11.00 -16.69
C THR A 765 -0.59 -9.94 -15.63
N VAL A 766 -1.82 -9.49 -15.43
CA VAL A 766 -2.19 -8.68 -14.27
C VAL A 766 -2.59 -9.61 -13.14
N ASP A 767 -1.99 -9.39 -11.98
CA ASP A 767 -2.27 -10.08 -10.74
C ASP A 767 -3.76 -9.87 -10.36
N PRO A 768 -4.55 -10.94 -10.13
CA PRO A 768 -5.95 -10.83 -9.74
C PRO A 768 -6.19 -10.06 -8.44
N THR A 769 -5.16 -9.89 -7.59
CA THR A 769 -5.22 -9.06 -6.38
C THR A 769 -5.12 -7.55 -6.67
N SER A 770 -4.99 -7.16 -7.93
CA SER A 770 -5.07 -5.76 -8.36
C SER A 770 -6.49 -5.23 -8.12
N LYS A 771 -6.58 -4.07 -7.48
CA LYS A 771 -7.84 -3.51 -6.99
C LYS A 771 -7.79 -1.99 -6.86
N ASN A 772 -8.96 -1.35 -6.92
CA ASN A 772 -9.14 0.09 -6.72
C ASN A 772 -8.24 0.94 -7.62
N ASN A 773 -8.09 0.57 -8.90
CA ASN A 773 -7.32 1.36 -9.86
C ASN A 773 -8.25 2.18 -10.75
N LEU A 774 -7.76 3.32 -11.22
CA LEU A 774 -8.47 4.16 -12.18
C LEU A 774 -7.70 4.20 -13.50
N ILE A 775 -8.31 3.70 -14.58
CA ILE A 775 -7.73 3.75 -15.92
C ILE A 775 -8.70 4.44 -16.89
N GLU A 776 -8.26 5.52 -17.53
CA GLU A 776 -9.11 6.36 -18.38
C GLU A 776 -9.49 5.63 -19.68
N ASP A 777 -8.53 5.00 -20.36
CA ASP A 777 -8.76 4.31 -21.63
C ASP A 777 -9.30 2.89 -21.43
N SER A 778 -10.62 2.73 -21.58
CA SER A 778 -11.30 1.43 -21.46
C SER A 778 -10.85 0.36 -22.46
N ALA A 779 -10.32 0.74 -23.64
CA ALA A 779 -9.83 -0.22 -24.63
C ALA A 779 -8.42 -0.72 -24.29
N HIS A 780 -7.68 0.03 -23.46
CA HIS A 780 -6.30 -0.25 -23.06
C HIS A 780 -6.17 -0.25 -21.53
N ALA A 781 -6.94 -1.11 -20.85
CA ALA A 781 -7.03 -1.17 -19.39
C ALA A 781 -6.22 -2.29 -18.72
N CYS A 782 -5.14 -2.78 -19.34
CA CYS A 782 -4.37 -3.95 -18.89
C CYS A 782 -5.20 -5.25 -18.70
N GLY A 783 -6.41 -5.34 -19.26
CA GLY A 783 -7.34 -6.44 -18.98
C GLY A 783 -8.10 -6.33 -17.66
N LEU A 784 -8.00 -5.21 -16.93
CA LEU A 784 -8.89 -4.89 -15.81
C LEU A 784 -10.28 -4.52 -16.32
N VAL A 785 -11.29 -4.78 -15.49
CA VAL A 785 -12.71 -4.59 -15.82
C VAL A 785 -13.34 -3.61 -14.85
N ASN A 786 -14.15 -2.69 -15.38
CA ASN A 786 -14.88 -1.71 -14.58
C ASN A 786 -15.76 -2.39 -13.51
N GLY A 787 -15.73 -1.88 -12.28
CA GLY A 787 -16.50 -2.38 -11.14
C GLY A 787 -15.99 -3.68 -10.50
N VAL A 788 -15.03 -4.38 -11.12
CA VAL A 788 -14.42 -5.58 -10.53
C VAL A 788 -13.29 -5.16 -9.59
N ASN A 789 -13.29 -5.66 -8.35
CA ASN A 789 -12.32 -5.30 -7.32
C ASN A 789 -12.18 -3.78 -7.11
N GLY A 790 -13.26 -3.02 -7.25
CA GLY A 790 -13.25 -1.56 -7.09
C GLY A 790 -12.52 -0.79 -8.20
N ASN A 791 -12.14 -1.42 -9.31
CA ASN A 791 -11.50 -0.71 -10.42
C ASN A 791 -12.51 0.20 -11.15
N VAL A 792 -12.07 1.41 -11.49
CA VAL A 792 -12.82 2.41 -12.26
C VAL A 792 -12.18 2.51 -13.65
N ILE A 793 -12.88 2.08 -14.69
CA ILE A 793 -12.34 2.00 -16.06
C ILE A 793 -13.21 2.80 -17.02
N GLY A 794 -12.59 3.62 -17.88
CA GLY A 794 -13.31 4.42 -18.87
C GLY A 794 -13.73 5.81 -18.37
N VAL A 795 -13.12 6.30 -17.30
CA VAL A 795 -13.46 7.58 -16.65
C VAL A 795 -12.22 8.45 -16.54
N ASP A 796 -12.35 9.74 -16.84
CA ASP A 796 -11.29 10.73 -16.65
C ASP A 796 -11.02 10.93 -15.15
N PRO A 797 -9.78 10.74 -14.66
CA PRO A 797 -9.43 11.03 -13.26
C PRO A 797 -9.47 12.51 -12.89
N MET A 798 -9.66 13.44 -13.84
CA MET A 798 -9.69 14.89 -13.59
C MET A 798 -8.41 15.38 -12.89
N LEU A 799 -7.25 15.00 -13.42
CA LEU A 799 -5.95 15.42 -12.89
C LEU A 799 -5.72 16.93 -13.10
N GLY A 800 -5.20 17.59 -12.08
CA GLY A 800 -4.72 18.96 -12.13
C GLY A 800 -3.35 19.07 -12.82
N THR A 801 -2.77 20.27 -12.83
CA THR A 801 -1.41 20.47 -13.39
C THR A 801 -0.34 19.90 -12.46
N PRO A 802 0.71 19.23 -12.98
CA PRO A 802 1.83 18.76 -12.17
C PRO A 802 2.44 19.89 -11.32
N THR A 803 2.63 19.64 -10.03
CA THR A 803 3.21 20.61 -9.08
C THR A 803 4.07 19.91 -8.03
N GLY A 804 4.80 20.67 -7.22
CA GLY A 804 5.69 20.15 -6.18
C GLY A 804 7.04 19.65 -6.70
N SER A 805 7.87 19.18 -5.77
CA SER A 805 9.20 18.62 -6.05
C SER A 805 9.55 17.53 -5.02
N PRO A 806 9.58 16.24 -5.40
CA PRO A 806 9.27 15.69 -6.73
C PRO A 806 7.82 15.97 -7.18
N ALA A 807 7.63 16.17 -8.48
CA ALA A 807 6.34 16.63 -9.01
C ALA A 807 5.25 15.53 -8.99
N TYR A 808 4.03 15.90 -8.63
CA TYR A 808 2.84 15.04 -8.56
C TYR A 808 1.63 15.73 -9.22
N PHE A 809 0.56 14.98 -9.48
CA PHE A 809 -0.70 15.52 -10.01
C PHE A 809 -1.73 15.68 -8.87
N PRO A 810 -2.18 16.91 -8.55
CA PRO A 810 -3.36 17.11 -7.72
C PRO A 810 -4.60 16.49 -8.37
N LEU A 811 -5.59 16.14 -7.56
CA LEU A 811 -6.94 15.80 -8.03
C LEU A 811 -7.80 17.06 -8.03
N ASN A 812 -8.49 17.36 -9.14
CA ASN A 812 -9.44 18.48 -9.16
C ASN A 812 -10.71 18.12 -8.37
N PRO A 813 -11.50 19.12 -7.92
CA PRO A 813 -12.80 18.87 -7.31
C PRO A 813 -13.67 17.94 -8.17
N ASP A 814 -14.45 17.10 -7.52
CA ASP A 814 -15.31 16.06 -8.12
C ASP A 814 -14.56 14.94 -8.86
N SER A 815 -13.24 14.85 -8.70
CA SER A 815 -12.46 13.76 -9.27
C SER A 815 -12.99 12.41 -8.78
N PRO A 816 -13.25 11.44 -9.68
CA PRO A 816 -13.69 10.10 -9.31
C PRO A 816 -12.60 9.27 -8.61
N ALA A 817 -11.39 9.81 -8.45
CA ALA A 817 -10.32 9.20 -7.68
C ALA A 817 -10.35 9.60 -6.20
N ILE A 818 -11.04 10.69 -5.85
CA ILE A 818 -11.19 11.15 -4.46
C ILE A 818 -12.00 10.11 -3.69
N ASP A 819 -11.51 9.70 -2.52
CA ASP A 819 -12.17 8.77 -1.59
C ASP A 819 -12.60 7.41 -2.23
N ALA A 820 -11.96 7.00 -3.34
CA ALA A 820 -12.34 5.81 -4.12
C ALA A 820 -11.39 4.60 -3.95
N GLY A 821 -10.31 4.79 -3.20
CA GLY A 821 -9.26 3.81 -2.96
C GLY A 821 -9.58 2.82 -1.85
N ASP A 822 -8.59 2.02 -1.49
CA ASP A 822 -8.67 1.07 -0.39
C ASP A 822 -7.77 1.48 0.79
N ASN A 823 -8.40 1.76 1.94
CA ASN A 823 -7.72 2.13 3.18
C ASN A 823 -6.73 1.06 3.65
N THR A 824 -7.03 -0.23 3.43
CA THR A 824 -6.10 -1.30 3.84
C THR A 824 -4.81 -1.26 3.03
N THR A 825 -4.89 -0.90 1.74
CA THR A 825 -3.71 -0.71 0.88
C THR A 825 -2.88 0.49 1.35
N CYS A 826 -3.50 1.60 1.75
CA CYS A 826 -2.78 2.76 2.26
C CYS A 826 -2.12 2.55 3.62
N ASN A 827 -2.73 1.75 4.48
CA ASN A 827 -2.21 1.47 5.82
C ASN A 827 -1.02 0.49 5.80
N ASN A 828 -0.75 -0.17 4.66
CA ASN A 828 0.33 -1.13 4.55
C ASN A 828 1.69 -0.46 4.28
N VAL A 829 2.73 -0.88 4.99
CA VAL A 829 4.13 -0.55 4.68
C VAL A 829 4.44 -0.98 3.22
N PRO A 830 5.09 -0.14 2.39
CA PRO A 830 5.88 1.05 2.73
C PRO A 830 5.16 2.41 2.66
N VAL A 831 3.84 2.42 2.44
CA VAL A 831 3.05 3.66 2.18
C VAL A 831 3.07 4.65 3.35
N ASN A 832 3.43 4.19 4.57
CA ASN A 832 3.64 4.99 5.80
C ASN A 832 2.57 6.07 6.09
N ASN A 833 1.34 5.85 5.64
CA ASN A 833 0.21 6.77 5.72
C ASN A 833 0.56 8.18 5.19
N GLN A 834 1.43 8.33 4.20
CA GLN A 834 1.64 9.61 3.52
C GLN A 834 1.48 9.47 2.02
N SER A 835 0.98 10.52 1.37
CA SER A 835 0.96 10.69 -0.07
C SER A 835 2.20 11.40 -0.58
N GLN A 836 2.37 11.51 -1.90
CA GLN A 836 3.50 12.24 -2.49
C GLN A 836 3.48 13.74 -2.16
N ASN A 837 2.30 14.32 -1.88
CA ASN A 837 2.15 15.69 -1.37
C ASN A 837 2.38 15.83 0.14
N GLY A 838 2.76 14.75 0.84
CA GLY A 838 3.02 14.76 2.29
C GLY A 838 1.77 14.81 3.16
N VAL A 839 0.58 14.62 2.58
CA VAL A 839 -0.69 14.54 3.31
C VAL A 839 -0.86 13.13 3.86
N THR A 840 -1.40 13.03 5.08
CA THR A 840 -1.62 11.75 5.73
C THR A 840 -2.78 10.99 5.09
N ARG A 841 -2.70 9.67 4.93
CA ARG A 841 -3.78 8.85 4.38
C ARG A 841 -4.48 7.99 5.46
N PRO A 842 -5.81 7.75 5.39
CA PRO A 842 -6.78 8.37 4.49
C PRO A 842 -7.22 9.78 4.97
N GLN A 843 -7.72 10.62 4.07
CA GLN A 843 -8.49 11.84 4.38
C GLN A 843 -9.95 11.68 3.92
N ASP A 844 -10.81 12.64 4.23
CA ASP A 844 -12.21 12.74 3.76
C ASP A 844 -12.25 13.86 2.73
N GLY A 845 -11.77 13.58 1.52
CA GLY A 845 -11.48 14.56 0.48
C GLY A 845 -12.73 15.16 -0.18
N ASP A 846 -13.87 14.47 -0.12
CA ASP A 846 -15.16 14.94 -0.63
C ASP A 846 -16.07 15.57 0.44
N GLY A 847 -15.76 15.35 1.72
CA GLY A 847 -16.46 15.96 2.86
C GLY A 847 -17.78 15.29 3.21
N ASP A 848 -18.00 14.03 2.80
CA ASP A 848 -19.20 13.27 3.15
C ASP A 848 -19.20 12.73 4.60
N GLY A 849 -18.07 12.89 5.30
CA GLY A 849 -17.86 12.43 6.67
C GLY A 849 -17.19 11.05 6.79
N VAL A 850 -16.77 10.44 5.68
CA VAL A 850 -16.14 9.12 5.62
C VAL A 850 -14.76 9.20 4.97
N ALA A 851 -13.71 9.14 5.80
CA ALA A 851 -12.34 9.16 5.28
C ALA A 851 -11.97 7.86 4.52
N VAL A 852 -11.72 7.97 3.23
CA VAL A 852 -11.24 6.91 2.37
C VAL A 852 -9.98 7.37 1.63
N CYS A 853 -9.09 6.46 1.29
CA CYS A 853 -7.92 6.82 0.53
C CYS A 853 -8.28 7.22 -0.89
N ASP A 854 -7.54 8.17 -1.44
CA ASP A 854 -7.61 8.46 -2.86
C ASP A 854 -6.87 7.39 -3.69
N ILE A 855 -7.35 7.18 -4.91
CA ILE A 855 -6.61 6.47 -5.95
C ILE A 855 -5.53 7.40 -6.49
N GLY A 856 -4.28 6.94 -6.63
CA GLY A 856 -3.17 7.70 -7.19
C GLY A 856 -2.10 8.11 -6.17
N SER A 857 -1.12 8.90 -6.61
CA SER A 857 0.00 9.38 -5.78
C SER A 857 -0.33 10.56 -4.85
N TYR A 858 -1.45 11.23 -5.10
CA TYR A 858 -1.93 12.38 -4.34
C TYR A 858 -3.03 11.97 -3.37
N GLU A 859 -3.10 12.62 -2.22
CA GLU A 859 -4.25 12.56 -1.31
C GLU A 859 -4.80 13.97 -1.15
N ALA A 860 -6.09 14.13 -1.46
CA ALA A 860 -6.89 15.31 -1.29
C ALA A 860 -7.08 15.55 0.21
N PRO A 861 -6.69 16.73 0.73
CA PRO A 861 -7.05 17.09 2.08
C PRO A 861 -8.57 17.25 2.19
N PRO A 862 -9.14 17.15 3.40
CA PRO A 862 -10.55 17.41 3.60
C PRO A 862 -10.93 18.83 3.15
N PRO A 863 -12.14 19.04 2.59
CA PRO A 863 -12.55 20.37 2.18
C PRO A 863 -12.70 21.30 3.39
N LEU A 864 -12.38 22.59 3.17
CA LEU A 864 -12.65 23.64 4.15
C LEU A 864 -14.16 23.78 4.35
N ALA A 865 -14.63 23.71 5.59
CA ALA A 865 -16.06 23.86 5.88
C ALA A 865 -16.38 25.28 6.37
N GLY A 866 -17.27 25.98 5.69
CA GLY A 866 -17.83 27.23 6.21
C GLY A 866 -18.72 26.94 7.43
N THR A 867 -18.43 27.54 8.59
CA THR A 867 -19.10 27.26 9.86
C THR A 867 -20.12 28.36 10.22
N GLY A 868 -21.41 28.11 9.99
CA GLY A 868 -22.52 28.97 10.45
C GLY A 868 -22.75 30.24 9.64
N LEU A 869 -23.89 30.93 9.87
CA LEU A 869 -24.27 32.19 9.20
C LEU A 869 -23.20 33.27 9.34
N ALA A 870 -23.05 34.12 8.33
CA ALA A 870 -22.29 35.34 8.47
C ALA A 870 -23.01 36.28 9.46
N ILE A 871 -22.39 36.56 10.60
CA ILE A 871 -23.00 37.43 11.61
C ILE A 871 -22.90 38.87 11.10
N ALA A 872 -24.06 39.51 10.95
CA ALA A 872 -24.15 40.93 10.64
C ALA A 872 -23.99 41.76 11.92
N GLY A 873 -23.04 42.70 11.92
CA GLY A 873 -23.05 43.80 12.88
C GLY A 873 -24.07 44.84 12.41
N ASP A 874 -25.20 44.96 13.12
CA ASP A 874 -26.16 46.05 12.96
C ASP A 874 -25.58 47.30 13.66
N PRO A 875 -25.16 48.35 12.91
CA PRO A 875 -24.48 49.52 13.46
C PRO A 875 -25.28 50.28 14.52
N ASP A 876 -26.62 50.25 14.45
CA ASP A 876 -27.49 50.94 15.39
C ASP A 876 -28.44 50.01 16.19
N GLY A 877 -28.50 48.73 15.81
CA GLY A 877 -29.20 47.67 16.53
C GLY A 877 -30.72 47.69 16.37
N ASN A 878 -31.24 48.45 15.41
CA ASN A 878 -32.67 48.65 15.23
C ASN A 878 -33.34 47.60 14.30
N GLY A 879 -32.55 46.72 13.66
CA GLY A 879 -33.02 45.70 12.74
C GLY A 879 -33.55 46.23 11.39
N VAL A 880 -33.09 47.40 10.96
CA VAL A 880 -33.52 48.10 9.74
C VAL A 880 -32.28 48.61 8.99
N TRP A 881 -32.21 48.37 7.67
CA TRP A 881 -31.24 49.04 6.81
C TRP A 881 -31.70 50.44 6.41
N ASP A 882 -31.08 51.47 6.98
CA ASP A 882 -31.25 52.86 6.57
C ASP A 882 -30.43 53.20 5.31
N SER A 883 -30.88 54.20 4.55
CA SER A 883 -30.20 54.61 3.32
C SER A 883 -28.78 55.10 3.62
N GLY A 884 -27.77 54.37 3.13
CA GLY A 884 -26.35 54.68 3.35
C GLY A 884 -25.72 53.92 4.52
N GLU A 885 -26.48 53.05 5.18
CA GLU A 885 -25.98 52.11 6.18
C GLU A 885 -25.35 50.88 5.51
N ALA A 886 -24.16 50.49 5.96
CA ALA A 886 -23.47 49.28 5.51
C ALA A 886 -23.32 48.33 6.70
N VAL A 887 -23.76 47.09 6.50
CA VAL A 887 -23.63 46.02 7.48
C VAL A 887 -22.40 45.19 7.14
N THR A 888 -21.51 45.04 8.12
CA THR A 888 -20.37 44.13 8.03
C THR A 888 -20.87 42.70 8.16
N VAL A 889 -20.47 41.85 7.21
CA VAL A 889 -20.88 40.46 7.09
C VAL A 889 -19.69 39.58 7.41
N VAL A 890 -19.82 38.78 8.47
CA VAL A 890 -18.70 38.06 9.10
C VAL A 890 -18.88 36.55 8.97
N PRO A 891 -18.63 35.96 7.79
CA PRO A 891 -18.54 34.51 7.63
C PRO A 891 -17.34 33.93 8.39
N ALA A 892 -17.42 32.63 8.68
CA ALA A 892 -16.37 31.89 9.35
C ALA A 892 -16.04 30.62 8.56
N TRP A 893 -14.76 30.31 8.46
CA TRP A 893 -14.25 29.09 7.83
C TRP A 893 -13.52 28.24 8.86
N ARG A 894 -13.78 26.94 8.83
CA ARG A 894 -13.00 25.95 9.56
C ARG A 894 -12.07 25.23 8.62
N ASN A 895 -10.81 25.22 9.02
CA ASN A 895 -9.79 24.38 8.45
C ASN A 895 -9.97 22.96 8.99
N ASN A 896 -10.46 22.05 8.15
CA ASN A 896 -10.60 20.64 8.51
C ASN A 896 -9.34 19.83 8.16
N ASP A 897 -8.38 20.49 7.52
CA ASP A 897 -7.13 19.98 7.03
C ASP A 897 -6.08 19.94 8.15
N ASN A 898 -5.00 19.19 7.91
CA ASN A 898 -3.89 19.04 8.85
C ASN A 898 -2.78 20.10 8.70
N THR A 899 -2.98 21.09 7.83
CA THR A 899 -2.01 22.15 7.53
C THR A 899 -2.64 23.52 7.69
N SER A 900 -1.87 24.52 8.12
CA SER A 900 -2.38 25.89 8.23
C SER A 900 -2.55 26.54 6.86
N HIS A 901 -3.68 27.19 6.63
CA HIS A 901 -4.00 27.83 5.34
C HIS A 901 -4.19 29.34 5.50
N ILE A 902 -3.76 30.10 4.49
CA ILE A 902 -4.09 31.52 4.36
C ILE A 902 -5.27 31.64 3.41
N LEU A 903 -6.39 32.19 3.88
CA LEU A 903 -7.63 32.30 3.12
C LEU A 903 -7.97 33.76 2.81
N ASN A 904 -8.29 34.02 1.53
CA ASN A 904 -8.90 35.27 1.08
C ASN A 904 -10.18 34.96 0.32
N GLY A 905 -11.25 35.67 0.62
CA GLY A 905 -12.55 35.49 0.00
C GLY A 905 -12.97 36.67 -0.88
N ASN A 906 -13.82 36.37 -1.85
CA ASN A 906 -14.47 37.33 -2.72
C ASN A 906 -15.99 37.07 -2.80
N ALA A 907 -16.80 38.04 -2.40
CA ALA A 907 -18.25 37.99 -2.48
C ALA A 907 -18.77 38.48 -3.84
N SER A 908 -19.87 37.89 -4.32
CA SER A 908 -20.50 38.17 -5.60
C SER A 908 -21.99 37.80 -5.57
N ASN A 909 -22.70 38.05 -6.67
CA ASN A 909 -24.09 37.60 -6.88
C ASN A 909 -25.04 37.91 -5.71
N VAL A 910 -25.07 39.16 -5.26
CA VAL A 910 -26.09 39.57 -4.29
C VAL A 910 -27.47 39.47 -4.94
N VAL A 911 -28.35 38.68 -4.34
CA VAL A 911 -29.73 38.51 -4.80
C VAL A 911 -30.68 39.04 -3.73
N ASP A 912 -31.53 39.98 -4.15
CA ASP A 912 -32.52 40.63 -3.31
C ASP A 912 -33.91 39.96 -3.40
N PRO A 913 -34.65 39.88 -2.29
CA PRO A 913 -36.09 39.69 -2.33
C PRO A 913 -36.79 40.99 -2.80
N PRO A 914 -38.00 40.91 -3.39
CA PRO A 914 -38.70 42.08 -3.93
C PRO A 914 -38.77 43.27 -2.96
N GLY A 915 -38.33 44.46 -3.39
CA GLY A 915 -38.42 45.72 -2.63
C GLY A 915 -37.20 46.09 -1.76
N VAL A 916 -36.09 45.34 -1.83
CA VAL A 916 -34.76 45.77 -1.36
C VAL A 916 -33.88 46.01 -2.59
N VAL A 917 -32.96 46.96 -2.51
CA VAL A 917 -31.81 47.05 -3.40
C VAL A 917 -30.59 46.90 -2.50
N ALA A 918 -30.05 45.69 -2.37
CA ALA A 918 -28.81 45.44 -1.66
C ALA A 918 -27.64 45.40 -2.64
N SER A 919 -26.49 45.86 -2.20
CA SER A 919 -25.27 45.84 -2.99
C SER A 919 -24.06 45.64 -2.10
N LEU A 920 -23.04 44.96 -2.63
CA LEU A 920 -21.74 44.86 -1.97
C LEU A 920 -21.06 46.24 -2.02
N THR A 921 -20.80 46.80 -0.85
CA THR A 921 -19.91 47.95 -0.69
C THR A 921 -18.47 47.52 -0.47
N ASP A 922 -18.27 46.32 0.08
CA ASP A 922 -17.00 45.62 0.09
C ASP A 922 -17.21 44.15 -0.27
N ALA A 923 -16.47 43.70 -1.28
CA ALA A 923 -16.56 42.35 -1.83
C ALA A 923 -15.36 41.49 -1.44
N ALA A 924 -14.39 42.00 -0.66
CA ALA A 924 -13.23 41.24 -0.20
C ALA A 924 -13.36 40.87 1.28
N ALA A 925 -12.77 39.75 1.66
CA ALA A 925 -12.55 39.39 3.06
C ALA A 925 -11.23 38.64 3.23
N ALA A 926 -10.57 38.82 4.37
CA ALA A 926 -9.35 38.10 4.71
C ALA A 926 -9.51 37.34 6.03
N TYR A 927 -9.25 36.04 6.00
CA TYR A 927 -9.41 35.16 7.17
C TYR A 927 -8.08 34.90 7.89
N GLY A 928 -7.00 35.53 7.43
CA GLY A 928 -5.66 35.33 7.96
C GLY A 928 -5.20 33.87 7.82
N THR A 929 -4.32 33.45 8.74
CA THR A 929 -3.86 32.06 8.82
C THR A 929 -4.79 31.26 9.71
N ILE A 930 -5.53 30.31 9.13
CA ILE A 930 -6.36 29.37 9.88
C ILE A 930 -5.51 28.12 10.19
N PRO A 931 -5.18 27.84 11.47
CA PRO A 931 -4.40 26.65 11.82
C PRO A 931 -5.20 25.37 11.56
N ALA A 932 -4.50 24.23 11.44
CA ALA A 932 -5.10 22.91 11.28
C ALA A 932 -6.18 22.64 12.35
N GLY A 933 -7.36 22.17 11.94
CA GLY A 933 -8.53 21.96 12.81
C GLY A 933 -9.16 23.24 13.37
N GLY A 934 -8.57 24.41 13.09
CA GLY A 934 -8.98 25.71 13.62
C GLY A 934 -10.11 26.35 12.83
N THR A 935 -10.73 27.37 13.42
CA THR A 935 -11.76 28.20 12.78
C THR A 935 -11.30 29.63 12.81
N ALA A 936 -11.48 30.36 11.71
CA ALA A 936 -11.27 31.79 11.66
C ALA A 936 -12.45 32.46 10.95
N ASP A 937 -12.94 33.53 11.55
CA ASP A 937 -13.82 34.48 10.90
C ASP A 937 -13.02 35.72 10.48
N CYS A 938 -13.46 36.40 9.44
CA CYS A 938 -12.72 37.53 8.88
C CYS A 938 -12.56 38.70 9.88
N GLN A 939 -13.51 38.85 10.82
CA GLN A 939 -13.56 40.00 11.72
C GLN A 939 -12.55 39.88 12.85
N THR A 940 -12.47 38.71 13.48
CA THR A 940 -11.52 38.45 14.56
C THR A 940 -10.12 38.15 14.03
N ALA A 941 -10.00 37.63 12.81
CA ALA A 941 -8.70 37.29 12.22
C ALA A 941 -7.94 38.51 11.71
N THR A 942 -8.58 39.34 10.88
CA THR A 942 -7.91 40.48 10.21
C THR A 942 -8.66 41.80 10.35
N GLY A 943 -9.97 41.73 10.64
CA GLY A 943 -10.87 42.88 10.62
C GLY A 943 -11.35 43.27 9.22
N ASP A 944 -10.91 42.55 8.18
CA ASP A 944 -11.25 42.80 6.77
C ASP A 944 -12.35 41.83 6.32
N CYS A 945 -13.59 42.30 6.32
CA CYS A 945 -14.79 41.51 6.05
C CYS A 945 -15.66 42.18 4.98
N TYR A 946 -16.53 41.39 4.36
CA TYR A 946 -17.52 41.90 3.43
C TYR A 946 -18.43 42.95 4.05
N ALA A 947 -18.92 43.87 3.23
CA ALA A 947 -19.88 44.87 3.63
C ALA A 947 -21.01 44.94 2.59
N ILE A 948 -22.25 44.84 3.07
CA ILE A 948 -23.46 44.94 2.24
C ILE A 948 -24.24 46.17 2.70
N THR A 949 -24.62 47.03 1.75
CA THR A 949 -25.54 48.16 1.98
C THR A 949 -26.88 47.88 1.32
N GLY A 950 -27.94 48.50 1.85
CA GLY A 950 -29.24 48.50 1.20
C GLY A 950 -30.04 49.78 1.48
N THR A 951 -31.07 50.04 0.67
CA THR A 951 -32.04 51.14 0.92
C THR A 951 -33.43 50.59 1.20
N ARG A 952 -34.06 51.05 2.29
CA ARG A 952 -35.37 50.56 2.76
C ARG A 952 -36.56 50.90 1.85
N THR A 953 -37.45 49.93 1.63
CA THR A 953 -38.91 50.15 1.55
C THR A 953 -39.67 49.10 2.41
N GLY A 954 -39.95 49.36 3.71
CA GLY A 954 -40.84 48.54 4.57
C GLY A 954 -40.23 47.82 5.81
N THR A 955 -41.09 47.30 6.72
CA THR A 955 -40.78 46.70 8.06
C THR A 955 -40.92 45.17 8.16
N GLY A 956 -40.64 44.41 7.10
CA GLY A 956 -40.80 42.94 7.09
C GLY A 956 -39.50 42.16 6.98
N HIS A 957 -39.53 40.91 7.43
CA HIS A 957 -38.44 39.91 7.30
C HIS A 957 -37.92 39.77 5.86
N ARG A 958 -36.59 39.68 5.69
CA ARG A 958 -35.91 39.49 4.40
C ARG A 958 -34.69 38.58 4.54
N ASP A 959 -34.51 37.71 3.56
CA ASP A 959 -33.27 36.97 3.33
C ASP A 959 -32.56 37.55 2.11
N VAL A 960 -31.38 38.13 2.30
CA VAL A 960 -30.50 38.57 1.21
C VAL A 960 -29.42 37.51 1.03
N THR A 961 -29.21 37.00 -0.18
CA THR A 961 -28.17 35.99 -0.43
C THR A 961 -26.99 36.58 -1.19
N PHE A 962 -25.78 36.07 -0.96
CA PHE A 962 -24.60 36.38 -1.76
C PHE A 962 -23.69 35.15 -1.87
N ASP A 963 -22.95 35.03 -2.97
CA ASP A 963 -22.00 33.95 -3.20
C ASP A 963 -20.60 34.38 -2.78
N GLU A 964 -19.96 33.62 -1.90
CA GLU A 964 -18.55 33.77 -1.56
C GLU A 964 -17.70 32.74 -2.31
N THR A 965 -16.64 33.19 -2.96
CA THR A 965 -15.57 32.33 -3.48
C THR A 965 -14.30 32.54 -2.65
N VAL A 966 -13.78 31.49 -1.99
CA VAL A 966 -12.51 31.57 -1.24
C VAL A 966 -11.34 31.02 -2.03
N SER A 967 -10.21 31.71 -1.96
CA SER A 967 -8.94 31.29 -2.52
C SER A 967 -7.98 30.90 -1.40
N VAL A 968 -7.40 29.71 -1.53
CA VAL A 968 -6.34 29.25 -0.65
C VAL A 968 -5.01 29.55 -1.34
N VAL A 969 -4.16 30.31 -0.67
CA VAL A 969 -2.86 30.72 -1.23
C VAL A 969 -2.02 29.46 -1.51
N GLY A 970 -1.80 29.15 -2.80
CA GLY A 970 -0.99 28.02 -3.25
C GLY A 970 -1.76 26.77 -3.73
N SER A 971 -3.09 26.70 -3.55
CA SER A 971 -3.91 25.54 -3.97
C SER A 971 -5.16 25.89 -4.78
N GLY A 972 -5.38 27.17 -5.11
CA GLY A 972 -6.44 27.59 -6.03
C GLY A 972 -7.74 28.01 -5.33
N SER A 973 -8.80 28.22 -6.12
CA SER A 973 -10.11 28.67 -5.67
C SER A 973 -11.00 27.50 -5.28
N GLN A 974 -11.70 27.62 -4.17
CA GLN A 974 -12.74 26.68 -3.75
C GLN A 974 -14.07 26.97 -4.50
N PRO A 975 -15.00 26.01 -4.56
CA PRO A 975 -16.35 26.22 -5.07
C PRO A 975 -17.06 27.38 -4.34
N PRO A 976 -17.89 28.19 -5.03
CA PRO A 976 -18.63 29.26 -4.39
C PRO A 976 -19.61 28.72 -3.33
N LYS A 977 -19.62 29.34 -2.15
CA LYS A 977 -20.58 29.08 -1.08
C LYS A 977 -21.60 30.22 -1.03
N THR A 978 -22.89 29.90 -1.18
CA THR A 978 -23.97 30.89 -1.02
C THR A 978 -24.28 31.10 0.45
N TRP A 979 -24.14 32.34 0.90
CA TRP A 979 -24.52 32.78 2.23
C TRP A 979 -25.89 33.46 2.20
N THR A 980 -26.67 33.25 3.26
CA THR A 980 -27.94 33.95 3.48
C THR A 980 -27.82 34.88 4.68
N LEU A 981 -28.16 36.15 4.49
CA LEU A 981 -28.26 37.16 5.52
C LEU A 981 -29.74 37.38 5.87
N HIS A 982 -30.12 36.99 7.08
CA HIS A 982 -31.47 37.11 7.61
C HIS A 982 -31.67 38.44 8.34
N ILE A 983 -32.68 39.21 7.96
CA ILE A 983 -32.92 40.58 8.45
C ILE A 983 -34.36 40.71 8.99
N GLY A 984 -34.48 41.11 10.26
CA GLY A 984 -35.74 41.41 10.93
C GLY A 984 -36.58 40.18 11.36
N PRO A 985 -37.55 40.35 12.27
CA PRO A 985 -38.42 39.26 12.73
C PRO A 985 -39.45 38.87 11.66
N SER A 986 -39.72 37.57 11.51
CA SER A 986 -40.66 37.08 10.50
C SER A 986 -42.14 37.18 10.88
N PHE A 987 -42.44 37.19 12.17
CA PHE A 987 -43.79 37.39 12.69
C PHE A 987 -43.78 38.42 13.81
N ALA A 988 -44.76 39.33 13.79
CA ALA A 988 -44.85 40.44 14.72
C ALA A 988 -45.11 40.00 16.17
N ASP A 989 -45.77 38.85 16.36
CA ASP A 989 -46.15 38.29 17.66
C ASP A 989 -45.16 37.25 18.20
N VAL A 990 -44.00 37.07 17.56
CA VAL A 990 -42.94 36.16 18.02
C VAL A 990 -41.66 36.96 18.28
N ALA A 991 -41.49 37.39 19.53
CA ALA A 991 -40.31 38.17 19.91
C ALA A 991 -39.01 37.34 19.81
N PRO A 992 -37.88 37.91 19.33
CA PRO A 992 -36.61 37.20 19.14
C PRO A 992 -36.03 36.48 20.38
N ASN A 993 -36.45 36.89 21.58
CA ASN A 993 -35.96 36.35 22.84
C ASN A 993 -36.79 35.16 23.39
N VAL A 994 -37.91 34.77 22.76
CA VAL A 994 -38.69 33.63 23.22
C VAL A 994 -38.04 32.31 22.81
N PHE A 995 -38.12 31.28 23.66
CA PHE A 995 -37.38 30.02 23.45
C PHE A 995 -37.78 29.26 22.17
N TYR A 996 -38.97 29.51 21.64
CA TYR A 996 -39.48 28.90 20.40
C TYR A 996 -39.26 29.78 19.17
N TYR A 997 -38.66 30.98 19.29
CA TYR A 997 -38.38 31.88 18.16
C TYR A 997 -37.67 31.13 17.04
N LYS A 998 -36.52 30.50 17.36
CA LYS A 998 -35.73 29.75 16.39
C LYS A 998 -36.54 28.65 15.70
N ALA A 999 -37.39 27.93 16.44
CA ALA A 999 -38.19 26.87 15.87
C ALA A 999 -39.27 27.39 14.90
N VAL A 1000 -39.87 28.54 15.21
CA VAL A 1000 -40.86 29.19 14.33
C VAL A 1000 -40.20 29.67 13.04
N GLU A 1001 -39.04 30.33 13.15
CA GLU A 1001 -38.25 30.75 12.00
C GLU A 1001 -37.84 29.53 11.15
N THR A 1002 -37.41 28.42 11.78
CA THR A 1002 -37.05 27.19 11.06
C THR A 1002 -38.20 26.68 10.22
N LEU A 1003 -39.41 26.65 10.78
CA LEU A 1003 -40.57 26.16 10.05
C LEU A 1003 -40.96 27.10 8.91
N LEU A 1004 -40.78 28.41 9.05
CA LEU A 1004 -41.06 29.37 7.97
C LEU A 1004 -40.10 29.15 6.80
N HIS A 1005 -38.80 29.12 7.07
CA HIS A 1005 -37.77 28.97 6.04
C HIS A 1005 -37.76 27.59 5.37
N ARG A 1006 -38.30 26.58 6.03
CA ARG A 1006 -38.54 25.25 5.43
C ARG A 1006 -39.88 25.16 4.67
N GLY A 1007 -40.59 26.28 4.51
CA GLY A 1007 -41.89 26.32 3.85
C GLY A 1007 -43.01 25.58 4.60
N VAL A 1008 -42.78 25.20 5.86
CA VAL A 1008 -43.72 24.41 6.66
C VAL A 1008 -44.88 25.27 7.16
N THR A 1009 -44.64 26.53 7.50
CA THR A 1009 -45.65 27.47 8.00
C THR A 1009 -45.57 28.81 7.30
N GLY A 1010 -46.72 29.46 7.08
CA GLY A 1010 -46.81 30.87 6.67
C GLY A 1010 -47.41 31.77 7.75
N GLY A 1011 -47.55 31.27 8.98
CA GLY A 1011 -48.26 31.96 10.07
C GLY A 1011 -49.75 31.60 10.13
N CYS A 1012 -50.46 32.18 11.11
CA CYS A 1012 -51.94 32.17 11.15
C CYS A 1012 -52.51 33.30 10.30
N THR A 1013 -51.74 34.39 10.16
CA THR A 1013 -51.93 35.47 9.19
C THR A 1013 -50.59 35.69 8.49
N ALA A 1014 -50.55 36.58 7.50
CA ALA A 1014 -49.29 36.94 6.84
C ALA A 1014 -48.30 37.68 7.77
N SER A 1015 -48.76 38.19 8.92
CA SER A 1015 -47.94 38.98 9.87
C SER A 1015 -47.75 38.31 11.23
N ASP A 1016 -48.60 37.34 11.58
CA ASP A 1016 -48.64 36.73 12.92
C ASP A 1016 -48.53 35.21 12.83
N TYR A 1017 -47.79 34.63 13.77
CA TYR A 1017 -47.67 33.19 13.93
C TYR A 1017 -48.78 32.59 14.79
N CYS A 1018 -49.38 33.34 15.71
CA CYS A 1018 -50.32 32.91 16.74
C CYS A 1018 -49.79 31.75 17.63
N PRO A 1019 -48.70 31.96 18.40
CA PRO A 1019 -47.99 30.87 19.10
C PRO A 1019 -48.86 30.10 20.11
N LEU A 1020 -49.86 30.74 20.71
CA LEU A 1020 -50.72 30.15 21.73
C LEU A 1020 -51.99 29.46 21.17
N GLN A 1021 -52.25 29.57 19.87
CA GLN A 1021 -53.43 28.96 19.26
C GLN A 1021 -53.28 27.42 19.21
N THR A 1022 -54.33 26.70 19.60
CA THR A 1022 -54.40 25.24 19.49
C THR A 1022 -54.39 24.79 18.04
N VAL A 1023 -53.63 23.73 17.75
CA VAL A 1023 -53.50 23.13 16.42
C VAL A 1023 -54.60 22.08 16.22
N ASN A 1024 -55.37 22.22 15.14
CA ASN A 1024 -56.35 21.22 14.75
C ASN A 1024 -55.75 20.14 13.84
N ARG A 1025 -56.50 19.05 13.59
CA ARG A 1025 -56.03 17.89 12.83
C ARG A 1025 -55.62 18.22 11.40
N ALA A 1026 -56.36 19.10 10.70
CA ALA A 1026 -55.99 19.54 9.36
C ALA A 1026 -54.68 20.35 9.34
N GLN A 1027 -54.49 21.26 10.29
CA GLN A 1027 -53.26 22.03 10.43
C GLN A 1027 -52.08 21.10 10.75
N MET A 1028 -52.25 20.19 11.71
CA MET A 1028 -51.25 19.18 12.06
C MET A 1028 -50.82 18.36 10.83
N ALA A 1029 -51.75 18.01 9.95
CA ALA A 1029 -51.44 17.32 8.70
C ALA A 1029 -50.57 18.14 7.75
N ILE A 1030 -50.87 19.43 7.60
CA ILE A 1030 -50.06 20.35 6.79
C ILE A 1030 -48.64 20.46 7.37
N PHE A 1031 -48.52 20.70 8.67
CA PHE A 1031 -47.24 20.82 9.36
C PHE A 1031 -46.35 19.58 9.17
N ILE A 1032 -46.91 18.37 9.39
CA ILE A 1032 -46.14 17.12 9.31
C ILE A 1032 -45.78 16.80 7.86
N SER A 1033 -46.74 16.86 6.94
CA SER A 1033 -46.47 16.51 5.53
C SER A 1033 -45.44 17.46 4.90
N ARG A 1034 -45.51 18.77 5.17
CA ARG A 1034 -44.49 19.72 4.69
C ARG A 1034 -43.14 19.52 5.37
N ALA A 1035 -43.11 19.19 6.66
CA ALA A 1035 -41.85 18.90 7.34
C ALA A 1035 -41.15 17.65 6.77
N VAL A 1036 -41.92 16.65 6.32
CA VAL A 1036 -41.40 15.44 5.68
C VAL A 1036 -41.02 15.67 4.22
N LEU A 1037 -41.87 16.33 3.44
CA LEU A 1037 -41.72 16.44 1.99
C LEU A 1037 -40.98 17.71 1.53
N GLY A 1038 -40.83 18.70 2.40
CA GLY A 1038 -40.36 20.05 2.07
C GLY A 1038 -41.32 20.88 1.21
N THR A 1039 -42.44 20.29 0.76
CA THR A 1039 -43.42 20.89 -0.16
C THR A 1039 -44.83 20.36 0.12
N ASP A 1040 -45.84 20.88 -0.57
CA ASP A 1040 -47.20 20.33 -0.52
C ASP A 1040 -47.27 18.96 -1.19
N PRO A 1041 -47.97 17.97 -0.62
CA PRO A 1041 -48.24 16.71 -1.30
C PRO A 1041 -49.00 16.95 -2.61
N PRO A 1042 -48.83 16.07 -3.62
CA PRO A 1042 -49.58 16.19 -4.86
C PRO A 1042 -51.09 16.06 -4.61
N LEU A 1043 -51.89 16.72 -5.47
CA LEU A 1043 -53.36 16.70 -5.37
C LEU A 1043 -53.93 15.27 -5.50
N SER A 1044 -53.23 14.37 -6.18
CA SER A 1044 -53.57 12.95 -6.29
C SER A 1044 -52.34 12.08 -6.03
N GLY A 1045 -52.53 10.91 -5.44
CA GLY A 1045 -51.44 9.98 -5.19
C GLY A 1045 -51.90 8.63 -4.66
N SER A 1046 -50.94 7.77 -4.33
CA SER A 1046 -51.20 6.47 -3.72
C SER A 1046 -50.13 6.11 -2.71
N GLY A 1047 -50.53 5.44 -1.64
CA GLY A 1047 -49.63 4.86 -0.64
C GLY A 1047 -50.17 3.54 -0.09
N PRO A 1048 -49.47 2.92 0.87
CA PRO A 1048 -49.88 1.65 1.49
C PRO A 1048 -51.32 1.62 2.05
N GLY A 1049 -51.86 2.77 2.48
CA GLY A 1049 -53.22 2.91 2.99
C GLY A 1049 -54.30 3.06 1.91
N GLY A 1050 -53.92 3.38 0.67
CA GLY A 1050 -54.83 3.57 -0.47
C GLY A 1050 -54.43 4.72 -1.38
N SER A 1051 -55.23 4.96 -2.43
CA SER A 1051 -55.10 6.08 -3.36
C SER A 1051 -56.08 7.21 -3.04
N TRP A 1052 -55.72 8.44 -3.40
CA TRP A 1052 -56.54 9.64 -3.21
C TRP A 1052 -56.46 10.57 -4.42
N ASP A 1053 -57.49 11.37 -4.61
CA ASP A 1053 -57.53 12.41 -5.63
C ASP A 1053 -58.39 13.59 -5.13
N CYS A 1054 -57.73 14.65 -4.71
CA CYS A 1054 -58.37 15.89 -4.26
C CYS A 1054 -58.90 16.77 -5.40
N THR A 1055 -58.90 16.26 -6.64
CA THR A 1055 -59.57 16.87 -7.80
C THR A 1055 -60.89 16.16 -8.17
N ASP A 1056 -61.13 14.94 -7.67
CA ASP A 1056 -62.36 14.16 -7.88
C ASP A 1056 -62.79 13.34 -6.65
N ASN A 1057 -63.94 13.72 -6.09
CA ASN A 1057 -64.54 13.26 -4.84
C ASN A 1057 -64.85 11.75 -4.84
N ALA A 1058 -64.84 11.10 -6.00
CA ALA A 1058 -65.08 9.67 -6.13
C ALA A 1058 -63.96 8.80 -5.49
N THR A 1059 -62.78 9.37 -5.26
CA THR A 1059 -61.54 8.64 -4.90
C THR A 1059 -61.04 8.92 -3.48
N ASN A 1060 -61.65 9.85 -2.74
CA ASN A 1060 -61.20 10.25 -1.40
C ASN A 1060 -61.82 9.39 -0.29
N HIS A 1061 -61.02 9.11 0.76
CA HIS A 1061 -61.40 8.19 1.83
C HIS A 1061 -62.30 8.84 2.90
N PHE A 1062 -62.08 10.13 3.19
CA PHE A 1062 -62.80 10.85 4.24
C PHE A 1062 -63.90 11.75 3.68
N THR A 1063 -65.13 11.50 4.14
CA THR A 1063 -66.35 12.19 3.68
C THR A 1063 -66.46 13.66 4.12
N ASP A 1064 -65.70 14.07 5.14
CA ASP A 1064 -65.65 15.43 5.70
C ASP A 1064 -64.41 16.22 5.26
N VAL A 1065 -63.65 15.69 4.29
CA VAL A 1065 -62.51 16.35 3.65
C VAL A 1065 -62.82 16.48 2.16
N PRO A 1066 -63.67 17.45 1.78
CA PRO A 1066 -64.12 17.61 0.40
C PRO A 1066 -63.00 18.12 -0.51
N ASP A 1067 -63.12 17.84 -1.81
CA ASP A 1067 -62.19 18.34 -2.83
C ASP A 1067 -62.06 19.86 -2.81
N GLY A 1068 -60.90 20.36 -3.25
CA GLY A 1068 -60.63 21.79 -3.38
C GLY A 1068 -60.37 22.52 -2.06
N VAL A 1069 -60.54 21.89 -0.88
CA VAL A 1069 -60.01 22.46 0.37
C VAL A 1069 -58.50 22.26 0.43
N PHE A 1070 -57.78 23.29 0.84
CA PHE A 1070 -56.31 23.31 0.78
C PHE A 1070 -55.64 22.22 1.62
N TYR A 1071 -56.30 21.69 2.65
CA TYR A 1071 -55.78 20.61 3.49
C TYR A 1071 -56.09 19.19 2.98
N CYS A 1072 -56.89 19.03 1.91
CA CYS A 1072 -57.24 17.71 1.36
C CYS A 1072 -56.02 16.84 1.03
N PRO A 1073 -55.03 17.31 0.25
CA PRO A 1073 -53.90 16.46 -0.14
C PRO A 1073 -53.04 16.08 1.08
N HIS A 1074 -52.92 16.96 2.07
CA HIS A 1074 -52.17 16.71 3.30
C HIS A 1074 -52.81 15.60 4.15
N VAL A 1075 -54.12 15.67 4.33
CA VAL A 1075 -54.87 14.68 5.12
C VAL A 1075 -54.81 13.30 4.46
N HIS A 1076 -55.08 13.23 3.16
CA HIS A 1076 -55.08 11.95 2.44
C HIS A 1076 -53.67 11.38 2.25
N TRP A 1077 -52.64 12.23 2.12
CA TRP A 1077 -51.25 11.79 2.13
C TRP A 1077 -50.87 11.14 3.47
N MET A 1078 -51.25 11.73 4.61
CA MET A 1078 -51.00 11.12 5.92
C MET A 1078 -51.71 9.77 6.08
N TRP A 1079 -52.95 9.64 5.58
CA TRP A 1079 -53.69 8.39 5.60
C TRP A 1079 -53.08 7.33 4.71
N ALA A 1080 -52.76 7.68 3.46
CA ALA A 1080 -52.16 6.77 2.49
C ALA A 1080 -50.78 6.28 2.95
N ASN A 1081 -50.05 7.05 3.76
CA ASN A 1081 -48.75 6.64 4.34
C ASN A 1081 -48.87 6.03 5.75
N ASN A 1082 -50.08 5.65 6.20
CA ASN A 1082 -50.33 5.07 7.52
C ASN A 1082 -49.89 5.94 8.72
N ILE A 1083 -49.74 7.24 8.53
CA ILE A 1083 -49.31 8.18 9.57
C ILE A 1083 -50.48 8.53 10.49
N ALA A 1084 -51.63 8.90 9.92
CA ALA A 1084 -52.85 9.24 10.67
C ALA A 1084 -54.11 8.69 9.99
N GLY A 1085 -54.99 8.06 10.78
CA GLY A 1085 -56.34 7.69 10.37
C GLY A 1085 -57.38 8.74 10.79
N GLY A 1086 -58.64 8.49 10.44
CA GLY A 1086 -59.77 9.34 10.81
C GLY A 1086 -60.22 9.19 12.28
N CYS A 1087 -61.08 10.10 12.73
CA CYS A 1087 -61.80 9.95 14.00
C CYS A 1087 -62.84 8.82 13.93
N THR A 1088 -63.31 8.51 12.72
CA THR A 1088 -64.03 7.28 12.38
C THR A 1088 -63.40 6.66 11.13
N ALA A 1089 -63.91 5.50 10.70
CA ALA A 1089 -63.42 4.83 9.49
C ALA A 1089 -63.65 5.63 8.19
N THR A 1090 -64.51 6.66 8.17
CA THR A 1090 -64.83 7.44 6.95
C THR A 1090 -64.90 8.95 7.21
N THR A 1091 -64.47 9.40 8.39
CA THR A 1091 -64.49 10.80 8.82
C THR A 1091 -63.16 11.15 9.47
N TYR A 1092 -62.52 12.24 9.04
CA TYR A 1092 -61.22 12.67 9.53
C TYR A 1092 -61.29 13.58 10.76
N CYS A 1093 -62.36 14.37 10.90
CA CYS A 1093 -62.56 15.43 11.88
C CYS A 1093 -61.48 16.54 11.79
N PRO A 1094 -61.37 17.27 10.65
CA PRO A 1094 -60.27 18.19 10.38
C PRO A 1094 -60.15 19.36 11.37
N LEU A 1095 -61.27 19.78 12.00
CA LEU A 1095 -61.32 20.92 12.91
C LEU A 1095 -61.08 20.54 14.38
N ASP A 1096 -61.03 19.25 14.71
CA ASP A 1096 -60.83 18.82 16.08
C ASP A 1096 -59.40 19.14 16.54
N PRO A 1097 -59.21 19.59 17.79
CA PRO A 1097 -57.89 19.85 18.34
C PRO A 1097 -57.08 18.56 18.48
N VAL A 1098 -55.79 18.62 18.19
CA VAL A 1098 -54.89 17.48 18.37
C VAL A 1098 -54.31 17.50 19.78
N ASN A 1099 -54.48 16.39 20.50
CA ASN A 1099 -53.84 16.22 21.80
C ASN A 1099 -52.41 15.67 21.68
N ARG A 1100 -51.64 15.76 22.77
CA ARG A 1100 -50.22 15.38 22.80
C ARG A 1100 -49.97 13.90 22.50
N ALA A 1101 -50.89 12.99 22.84
CA ALA A 1101 -50.77 11.57 22.50
C ALA A 1101 -50.95 11.32 21.00
N GLN A 1102 -51.95 11.95 20.38
CA GLN A 1102 -52.18 11.88 18.93
C GLN A 1102 -51.00 12.48 18.15
N MET A 1103 -50.49 13.63 18.59
CA MET A 1103 -49.30 14.25 17.99
C MET A 1103 -48.09 13.30 18.04
N ALA A 1104 -47.87 12.62 19.17
CA ALA A 1104 -46.75 11.69 19.29
C ALA A 1104 -46.83 10.54 18.29
N ILE A 1105 -48.02 9.99 18.07
CA ILE A 1105 -48.26 8.96 17.07
C ILE A 1105 -47.92 9.50 15.68
N PHE A 1106 -48.44 10.69 15.33
CA PHE A 1106 -48.25 11.23 13.99
C PHE A 1106 -46.78 11.56 13.69
N ILE A 1107 -46.07 12.19 14.64
CA ILE A 1107 -44.67 12.56 14.47
C ILE A 1107 -43.78 11.33 14.37
N SER A 1108 -43.89 10.40 15.32
CA SER A 1108 -43.02 9.21 15.32
C SER A 1108 -43.23 8.33 14.09
N ARG A 1109 -44.47 8.16 13.62
CA ARG A 1109 -44.76 7.45 12.37
C ARG A 1109 -44.24 8.19 11.15
N ALA A 1110 -44.37 9.51 11.11
CA ALA A 1110 -43.85 10.30 10.01
C ALA A 1110 -42.32 10.24 9.94
N VAL A 1111 -41.62 10.15 11.07
CA VAL A 1111 -40.16 10.00 11.12
C VAL A 1111 -39.72 8.58 10.75
N LEU A 1112 -40.39 7.54 11.28
CA LEU A 1112 -39.94 6.15 11.14
C LEU A 1112 -40.58 5.39 9.97
N GLY A 1113 -41.61 5.95 9.33
CA GLY A 1113 -42.48 5.26 8.36
C GLY A 1113 -43.32 4.12 8.94
N THR A 1114 -43.14 3.78 10.22
CA THR A 1114 -43.75 2.65 10.94
C THR A 1114 -43.96 2.99 12.40
N ASP A 1115 -44.61 2.11 13.16
CA ASP A 1115 -44.69 2.26 14.62
C ASP A 1115 -43.31 2.02 15.26
N PRO A 1116 -42.90 2.81 16.27
CA PRO A 1116 -41.71 2.49 17.07
C PRO A 1116 -41.81 1.08 17.68
N PRO A 1117 -40.67 0.42 17.96
CA PRO A 1117 -40.68 -0.82 18.72
C PRO A 1117 -41.26 -0.60 20.12
N LEU A 1118 -41.82 -1.67 20.72
CA LEU A 1118 -42.38 -1.61 22.07
C LEU A 1118 -41.30 -1.30 23.14
N SER A 1119 -40.03 -1.57 22.86
CA SER A 1119 -38.89 -1.20 23.68
C SER A 1119 -37.73 -0.68 22.83
N GLY A 1120 -36.90 0.20 23.40
CA GLY A 1120 -35.77 0.80 22.70
C GLY A 1120 -34.94 1.75 23.57
N SER A 1121 -33.92 2.38 22.98
CA SER A 1121 -33.08 3.38 23.65
C SER A 1121 -32.68 4.52 22.72
N GLY A 1122 -32.39 5.68 23.31
CA GLY A 1122 -31.88 6.86 22.63
C GLY A 1122 -31.10 7.78 23.59
N PRO A 1123 -30.58 8.93 23.11
CA PRO A 1123 -29.78 9.86 23.91
C PRO A 1123 -30.47 10.37 25.20
N GLY A 1124 -31.79 10.41 25.22
CA GLY A 1124 -32.60 10.79 26.39
C GLY A 1124 -32.85 9.67 27.39
N GLY A 1125 -32.64 8.39 27.01
CA GLY A 1125 -32.83 7.22 27.86
C GLY A 1125 -33.45 6.01 27.14
N SER A 1126 -33.70 4.91 27.88
CA SER A 1126 -34.36 3.69 27.40
C SER A 1126 -35.82 3.59 27.82
N TRP A 1127 -36.65 2.91 27.03
CA TRP A 1127 -38.07 2.68 27.33
C TRP A 1127 -38.49 1.23 27.03
N ASP A 1128 -39.56 0.78 27.70
CA ASP A 1128 -40.17 -0.54 27.49
C ASP A 1128 -41.66 -0.49 27.83
N CYS A 1129 -42.52 -0.71 26.84
CA CYS A 1129 -43.97 -0.73 26.97
C CYS A 1129 -44.55 -2.15 27.05
N THR A 1130 -43.75 -3.18 27.40
CA THR A 1130 -44.13 -4.61 27.42
C THR A 1130 -44.45 -5.20 28.81
N ASP A 1131 -44.80 -4.35 29.78
CA ASP A 1131 -45.16 -4.68 31.19
C ASP A 1131 -43.97 -5.05 32.12
N SER A 1132 -42.74 -4.62 31.81
CA SER A 1132 -41.52 -5.06 32.55
C SER A 1132 -40.56 -4.00 33.08
N ALA A 1133 -40.74 -2.69 32.85
CA ALA A 1133 -39.81 -1.66 33.35
C ALA A 1133 -40.49 -0.30 33.63
N PRO A 1134 -39.95 0.56 34.53
CA PRO A 1134 -40.52 1.87 34.77
C PRO A 1134 -40.26 2.81 33.58
N ASN A 1135 -41.31 3.09 32.84
CA ASN A 1135 -41.36 4.14 31.82
C ASN A 1135 -41.21 5.54 32.46
N HIS A 1136 -40.62 6.49 31.70
CA HIS A 1136 -40.25 7.82 32.22
C HIS A 1136 -41.46 8.66 32.66
N PHE A 1137 -42.57 8.60 31.92
CA PHE A 1137 -43.78 9.37 32.23
C PHE A 1137 -44.80 8.53 33.00
N THR A 1138 -45.17 9.03 34.18
CA THR A 1138 -46.07 8.33 35.12
C THR A 1138 -47.53 8.29 34.67
N ASP A 1139 -47.94 9.17 33.76
CA ASP A 1139 -49.29 9.29 33.21
C ASP A 1139 -49.43 8.63 31.81
N VAL A 1140 -48.44 7.84 31.40
CA VAL A 1140 -48.46 7.03 30.18
C VAL A 1140 -48.24 5.57 30.56
N PRO A 1141 -49.33 4.86 30.93
CA PRO A 1141 -49.24 3.47 31.40
C PRO A 1141 -48.77 2.51 30.30
N ASP A 1142 -48.17 1.39 30.71
CA ASP A 1142 -47.85 0.28 29.81
C ASP A 1142 -49.15 -0.28 29.18
N GLY A 1143 -49.03 -0.82 27.97
CA GLY A 1143 -50.17 -1.37 27.22
C GLY A 1143 -51.11 -0.35 26.54
N VAL A 1144 -51.01 0.96 26.82
CA VAL A 1144 -51.73 1.95 26.00
C VAL A 1144 -51.06 2.08 24.63
N PHE A 1145 -51.86 2.13 23.57
CA PHE A 1145 -51.34 2.06 22.18
C PHE A 1145 -50.38 3.22 21.81
N TYR A 1146 -50.41 4.34 22.54
CA TYR A 1146 -49.50 5.48 22.35
C TYR A 1146 -48.23 5.43 23.20
N CYS A 1147 -48.04 4.46 24.10
CA CYS A 1147 -46.89 4.39 25.02
C CYS A 1147 -45.55 4.46 24.28
N ARG A 1148 -45.36 3.59 23.28
CA ARG A 1148 -44.14 3.50 22.46
C ARG A 1148 -43.83 4.79 21.70
N HIS A 1149 -44.87 5.55 21.32
CA HIS A 1149 -44.72 6.78 20.55
C HIS A 1149 -44.24 7.93 21.44
N VAL A 1150 -44.82 8.05 22.64
CA VAL A 1150 -44.44 9.08 23.61
C VAL A 1150 -43.01 8.87 24.11
N HIS A 1151 -42.66 7.64 24.49
CA HIS A 1151 -41.33 7.36 25.02
C HIS A 1151 -40.24 7.39 23.95
N TRP A 1152 -40.57 7.05 22.70
CA TRP A 1152 -39.66 7.28 21.57
C TRP A 1152 -39.33 8.77 21.40
N MET A 1153 -40.33 9.67 21.50
CA MET A 1153 -40.08 11.11 21.41
C MET A 1153 -39.18 11.62 22.55
N TRP A 1154 -39.35 11.10 23.77
CA TRP A 1154 -38.49 11.47 24.91
C TRP A 1154 -37.06 10.96 24.74
N ALA A 1155 -36.90 9.68 24.40
CA ALA A 1155 -35.59 9.08 24.19
C ALA A 1155 -34.77 9.76 23.09
N ASN A 1156 -35.43 10.42 22.13
CA ASN A 1156 -34.80 11.19 21.06
C ASN A 1156 -34.75 12.71 21.34
N ASN A 1157 -34.88 13.14 22.61
CA ASN A 1157 -34.81 14.55 23.03
C ASN A 1157 -35.83 15.49 22.35
N VAL A 1158 -36.93 14.95 21.82
CA VAL A 1158 -37.98 15.74 21.16
C VAL A 1158 -38.87 16.42 22.21
N THR A 1159 -39.20 15.71 23.29
CA THR A 1159 -40.08 16.20 24.37
C THR A 1159 -39.49 15.92 25.75
N GLY A 1160 -39.64 16.88 26.66
CA GLY A 1160 -39.33 16.71 28.09
C GLY A 1160 -40.56 16.44 28.96
N GLY A 1161 -41.76 16.32 28.38
CA GLY A 1161 -43.02 16.27 29.11
C GLY A 1161 -43.61 17.64 29.40
N CYS A 1162 -44.82 17.67 29.97
CA CYS A 1162 -45.41 18.91 30.54
C CYS A 1162 -44.81 19.22 31.92
N THR A 1163 -44.32 18.19 32.60
CA THR A 1163 -43.41 18.29 33.75
C THR A 1163 -42.29 17.27 33.56
N ALA A 1164 -41.32 17.24 34.47
CA ALA A 1164 -40.21 16.30 34.41
C ALA A 1164 -40.62 14.81 34.51
N THR A 1165 -41.85 14.48 34.93
CA THR A 1165 -42.32 13.09 35.11
C THR A 1165 -43.73 12.83 34.57
N THR A 1166 -44.34 13.81 33.90
CA THR A 1166 -45.67 13.69 33.28
C THR A 1166 -45.66 14.21 31.85
N TYR A 1167 -46.35 13.50 30.96
CA TYR A 1167 -46.47 13.84 29.55
C TYR A 1167 -47.68 14.71 29.22
N CYS A 1168 -48.76 14.61 29.98
CA CYS A 1168 -50.08 15.21 29.74
C CYS A 1168 -50.70 14.77 28.39
N PRO A 1169 -50.97 13.48 28.18
CA PRO A 1169 -51.36 12.94 26.86
C PRO A 1169 -52.65 13.52 26.27
N LEU A 1170 -53.57 14.00 27.10
CA LEU A 1170 -54.87 14.52 26.68
C LEU A 1170 -54.88 16.04 26.43
N ASP A 1171 -53.81 16.75 26.78
CA ASP A 1171 -53.75 18.20 26.59
C ASP A 1171 -53.63 18.55 25.12
N PRO A 1172 -54.32 19.62 24.65
CA PRO A 1172 -54.19 20.11 23.29
C PRO A 1172 -52.79 20.71 23.03
N VAL A 1173 -52.30 20.56 21.80
CA VAL A 1173 -51.01 21.13 21.37
C VAL A 1173 -51.21 22.51 20.76
N ASN A 1174 -50.45 23.51 21.21
CA ASN A 1174 -50.44 24.85 20.57
C ASN A 1174 -49.35 24.99 19.50
N ARG A 1175 -49.44 26.04 18.68
CA ARG A 1175 -48.53 26.27 17.54
C ARG A 1175 -47.06 26.46 17.93
N ALA A 1176 -46.76 27.07 19.07
CA ALA A 1176 -45.38 27.22 19.56
C ALA A 1176 -44.78 25.87 19.97
N GLN A 1177 -45.55 25.06 20.70
CA GLN A 1177 -45.16 23.69 21.07
C GLN A 1177 -44.97 22.82 19.83
N MET A 1178 -45.90 22.89 18.88
CA MET A 1178 -45.81 22.16 17.61
C MET A 1178 -44.52 22.51 16.85
N ALA A 1179 -44.15 23.80 16.79
CA ALA A 1179 -42.92 24.23 16.14
C ALA A 1179 -41.70 23.51 16.71
N VAL A 1180 -41.55 23.54 18.04
CA VAL A 1180 -40.43 22.90 18.72
C VAL A 1180 -40.40 21.39 18.51
N PHE A 1181 -41.57 20.72 18.57
CA PHE A 1181 -41.64 19.27 18.38
C PHE A 1181 -41.26 18.84 16.97
N ILE A 1182 -41.76 19.50 15.93
CA ILE A 1182 -41.37 19.19 14.54
C ILE A 1182 -39.88 19.43 14.36
N THR A 1183 -39.37 20.61 14.73
CA THR A 1183 -37.97 20.96 14.43
C THR A 1183 -36.99 19.99 15.07
N ARG A 1184 -37.30 19.49 16.28
CA ARG A 1184 -36.46 18.50 16.95
C ARG A 1184 -36.64 17.08 16.38
N ALA A 1185 -37.88 16.66 16.14
CA ALA A 1185 -38.15 15.30 15.66
C ALA A 1185 -37.58 15.02 14.27
N PHE A 1186 -37.63 16.00 13.38
CA PHE A 1186 -37.12 15.91 12.01
C PHE A 1186 -35.71 16.49 11.85
N ASN A 1187 -35.06 16.87 12.96
CA ASN A 1187 -33.74 17.51 12.99
C ASN A 1187 -33.63 18.69 12.00
N LEU A 1188 -34.67 19.53 11.93
CA LEU A 1188 -34.72 20.67 11.03
C LEU A 1188 -33.82 21.77 11.58
N LEU A 1189 -32.82 22.14 10.79
CA LEU A 1189 -31.99 23.32 11.04
C LEU A 1189 -32.65 24.55 10.42
N LEU A 1190 -32.60 25.67 11.16
CA LEU A 1190 -33.17 26.97 10.80
C LEU A 1190 -32.85 27.38 9.36
N TYR A 1191 -31.61 27.12 8.94
CA TYR A 1191 -31.19 27.10 7.54
C TYR A 1191 -30.54 25.73 7.29
N GLY A 1192 -30.63 25.20 6.06
CA GLY A 1192 -30.03 23.91 5.70
C GLY A 1192 -28.50 23.88 5.91
N PRO A 1193 -27.88 22.69 5.87
CA PRO A 1193 -26.43 22.60 5.71
C PRO A 1193 -25.95 23.40 4.49
#